data_AF-A0AAN8Z3N3-F1
#
_entry.id   AF-A0AAN8Z3N3-F1
#
_cell.length_a   1.000
_cell.length_b   1.000
_cell.length_c   1.000
_cell.angle_alpha   90.00
_cell.angle_beta   90.00
_cell.angle_gamma   90.00
#
_symmetry.space_group_name_H-M   'P 1'
#
loop_
_entity.id
_entity.type
_entity.pdbx_description
1 polymer ?
#
loop_
_entity_poly.entity_id
_entity_poly.type
_entity_poly.pdbx_seq_one_letter_code
_entity_poly.pdbx_strand_id
1 'polypeptide(L)'
;MRNLVRWLFSTNHKDIGTLYFIFGAIAGVMGTCFSVLIRMELARPGDQILGGNHQLYNVLITAHASLMIFFMVMPAMIGGSGNWSVPILIGAPDMAFPRLNNISFWLLPPSLLLLLSPALVEVGSGTGWTVYPPLSGITSHSGGAVDSAISSLHLSGVSSILGSINFITTISNMRGPGITMHRSPLFVWSVPVTAFPLLLSLPVLAGAITMLLTDRNFNTTFSDPAGGGDPILYQHLFWFFGFKWPFSDSNLNTHCAVCWDCLLNGTPTMFISGFLVKPRSSKNGVSKTQSAGNQRHKSSLVGTSETTCATTYPKSFCEWLAGIIDGDGNIQVSKKGYTSLEITMGLEDLPLLRYIQHMLGGSIKMRAGAKAYRYRLHNQLGMIKLMNCINGHIRHSARLLQLHRVCQVLDIPVILPITLDAQSNGFAGFFDADGTIGIAMKHRLPQLSIRVTNKLLQDVESYKVVFGGSIYFDSSQNGYYQWSVQSRKDVIMMLDYFKSSTFRSHKSRRFFLIEEYYSLYDLKAFKPDSIHHKAWLAFLDKWNNRREKHPEVYILILPGSGIISHIVSTFSRKPVFGYLGMVYAMISIGVLGFLVWAHHMFTVGLDVDTRAYFTAATMIIAVPTGIKIFSWIATMWGGSIQYKTPMLFAVGFIFLFTIGGLTGIVPANSGLDIALHDTYYVVAHFHYVLSMGAVFALFAGFHYWVGKIFGRTYPETLGQIHFWITFFGLSRRRKAM
;
A
#
# COMPACT_ATOMS: atom_id res chain seq x y z
N MET A 1 -37.90 -29.71 -16.62
CA MET A 1 -36.46 -30.11 -16.62
C MET A 1 -35.57 -29.23 -17.49
N ARG A 2 -35.61 -29.23 -18.84
CA ARG A 2 -34.61 -28.55 -19.71
C ARG A 2 -34.24 -27.10 -19.31
N ASN A 3 -35.23 -26.24 -19.03
CA ASN A 3 -34.95 -24.84 -18.61
C ASN A 3 -34.22 -24.75 -17.26
N LEU A 4 -34.51 -25.67 -16.34
CA LEU A 4 -33.92 -25.74 -14.99
C LEU A 4 -32.43 -26.13 -15.08
N VAL A 5 -32.10 -27.08 -15.96
CA VAL A 5 -30.72 -27.44 -16.30
C VAL A 5 -29.97 -26.26 -16.92
N ARG A 6 -30.59 -25.55 -17.87
CA ARG A 6 -29.95 -24.41 -18.56
C ARG A 6 -29.56 -23.26 -17.62
N TRP A 7 -30.40 -22.94 -16.63
CA TRP A 7 -30.21 -21.76 -15.79
C TRP A 7 -29.53 -22.05 -14.43
N LEU A 8 -29.86 -23.14 -13.72
CA LEU A 8 -29.22 -23.46 -12.43
C LEU A 8 -27.89 -24.20 -12.63
N PHE A 9 -27.88 -25.19 -13.52
CA PHE A 9 -26.70 -26.03 -13.80
C PHE A 9 -25.95 -25.56 -15.06
N SER A 10 -25.99 -24.26 -15.33
CA SER A 10 -25.35 -23.68 -16.50
C SER A 10 -23.83 -23.77 -16.41
N THR A 11 -23.19 -23.90 -17.57
CA THR A 11 -21.75 -23.63 -17.74
C THR A 11 -21.51 -22.46 -18.70
N ASN A 12 -22.50 -22.05 -19.48
CA ASN A 12 -22.32 -21.12 -20.59
C ASN A 12 -22.16 -19.68 -20.10
N HIS A 13 -21.05 -19.03 -20.46
CA HIS A 13 -20.78 -17.63 -20.08
C HIS A 13 -21.90 -16.63 -20.44
N LYS A 14 -22.70 -16.88 -21.49
CA LYS A 14 -23.81 -15.98 -21.90
C LYS A 14 -25.02 -16.12 -20.99
N ASP A 15 -25.36 -17.35 -20.60
CA ASP A 15 -26.46 -17.60 -19.67
C ASP A 15 -26.09 -17.07 -18.28
N ILE A 16 -24.89 -17.38 -17.80
CA ILE A 16 -24.34 -16.88 -16.53
C ILE A 16 -24.24 -15.34 -16.54
N GLY A 17 -23.71 -14.74 -17.61
CA GLY A 17 -23.66 -13.28 -17.77
C GLY A 17 -25.05 -12.62 -17.81
N THR A 18 -26.07 -13.31 -18.33
CA THR A 18 -27.46 -12.84 -18.31
C THR A 18 -28.05 -12.91 -16.90
N LEU A 19 -27.75 -13.96 -16.12
CA LEU A 19 -28.13 -14.05 -14.71
C LEU A 19 -27.51 -12.93 -13.88
N TYR A 20 -26.22 -12.62 -14.08
CA TYR A 20 -25.56 -11.47 -13.46
C TYR A 20 -26.24 -10.12 -13.78
N PHE A 21 -26.68 -9.90 -15.03
CA PHE A 21 -27.43 -8.69 -15.40
C PHE A 21 -28.81 -8.62 -14.74
N ILE A 22 -29.56 -9.73 -14.68
CA ILE A 22 -30.87 -9.79 -14.00
C ILE A 22 -30.70 -9.50 -12.51
N PHE A 23 -29.71 -10.13 -11.87
CA PHE A 23 -29.40 -9.93 -10.46
C PHE A 23 -29.00 -8.49 -10.15
N GLY A 24 -28.07 -7.92 -10.91
CA GLY A 24 -27.63 -6.53 -10.73
C GLY A 24 -28.76 -5.51 -10.99
N ALA A 25 -29.69 -5.80 -11.89
CA ALA A 25 -30.88 -4.98 -12.09
C ALA A 25 -31.82 -5.01 -10.88
N ILE A 26 -32.09 -6.19 -10.30
CA ILE A 26 -32.92 -6.34 -9.08
C ILE A 26 -32.27 -5.60 -7.90
N ALA A 27 -30.99 -5.87 -7.63
CA ALA A 27 -30.24 -5.20 -6.55
C ALA A 27 -30.16 -3.68 -6.76
N GLY A 28 -30.00 -3.22 -8.00
CA GLY A 28 -30.00 -1.81 -8.36
C GLY A 28 -31.35 -1.10 -8.15
N VAL A 29 -32.46 -1.78 -8.42
CA VAL A 29 -33.81 -1.26 -8.10
C VAL A 29 -33.98 -1.17 -6.58
N MET A 30 -33.64 -2.21 -5.82
CA MET A 30 -33.73 -2.20 -4.35
C MET A 30 -32.87 -1.09 -3.72
N GLY A 31 -31.61 -0.98 -4.14
CA GLY A 31 -30.71 0.09 -3.72
C GLY A 31 -31.24 1.48 -4.09
N THR A 32 -31.85 1.64 -5.27
CA THR A 32 -32.48 2.90 -5.68
C THR A 32 -33.69 3.26 -4.83
N CYS A 33 -34.53 2.28 -4.45
CA CYS A 33 -35.65 2.50 -3.54
C CYS A 33 -35.19 3.01 -2.17
N PHE A 34 -34.15 2.42 -1.58
CA PHE A 34 -33.56 2.92 -0.33
C PHE A 34 -32.98 4.34 -0.50
N SER A 35 -32.35 4.65 -1.64
CA SER A 35 -31.88 6.00 -1.98
C SER A 35 -33.01 7.03 -2.07
N VAL A 36 -34.22 6.61 -2.47
CA VAL A 36 -35.42 7.46 -2.48
C VAL A 36 -35.93 7.70 -1.05
N LEU A 37 -36.02 6.66 -0.22
CA LEU A 37 -36.44 6.80 1.19
C LEU A 37 -35.50 7.74 1.97
N ILE A 38 -34.18 7.56 1.85
CA ILE A 38 -33.16 8.43 2.47
C ILE A 38 -33.35 9.90 2.05
N ARG A 39 -33.73 10.15 0.78
CA ARG A 39 -33.97 11.51 0.26
C ARG A 39 -35.37 12.06 0.54
N MET A 40 -36.32 11.22 0.93
CA MET A 40 -37.61 11.66 1.46
C MET A 40 -37.49 12.05 2.93
N GLU A 41 -36.64 11.36 3.72
CA GLU A 41 -36.30 11.79 5.08
C GLU A 41 -35.52 13.11 5.08
N LEU A 42 -34.47 13.22 4.25
CA LEU A 42 -33.68 14.46 4.10
C LEU A 42 -34.41 15.60 3.35
N ALA A 43 -35.73 15.51 3.12
CA ALA A 43 -36.45 16.52 2.35
C ALA A 43 -36.61 17.86 3.09
N ARG A 44 -36.63 17.84 4.44
CA ARG A 44 -36.75 18.99 5.34
C ARG A 44 -36.06 18.69 6.68
N PRO A 45 -35.71 19.69 7.51
CA PRO A 45 -35.24 19.45 8.87
C PRO A 45 -36.31 18.84 9.78
N GLY A 46 -35.89 17.96 10.70
CA GLY A 46 -36.78 17.21 11.60
C GLY A 46 -37.32 15.92 10.95
N ASP A 47 -37.98 15.07 11.75
CA ASP A 47 -38.49 13.77 11.30
C ASP A 47 -39.56 13.91 10.20
N GLN A 48 -39.48 13.10 9.13
CA GLN A 48 -40.42 13.16 8.00
C GLN A 48 -41.22 11.85 7.82
N ILE A 49 -40.57 10.76 7.40
CA ILE A 49 -41.21 9.48 7.05
C ILE A 49 -40.75 8.30 7.91
N LEU A 50 -39.60 8.42 8.58
CA LEU A 50 -39.07 7.40 9.50
C LEU A 50 -39.48 7.60 10.96
N GLY A 51 -40.21 8.68 11.28
CA GLY A 51 -40.84 8.90 12.59
C GLY A 51 -39.86 8.89 13.77
N GLY A 52 -38.70 9.55 13.63
CA GLY A 52 -37.65 9.60 14.65
C GLY A 52 -36.75 8.36 14.73
N ASN A 53 -36.96 7.35 13.88
CA ASN A 53 -36.13 6.14 13.87
C ASN A 53 -34.80 6.35 13.12
N HIS A 54 -33.88 7.08 13.77
CA HIS A 54 -32.52 7.32 13.28
C HIS A 54 -31.72 6.02 13.02
N GLN A 55 -32.02 4.94 13.74
CA GLN A 55 -31.35 3.66 13.52
C GLN A 55 -31.77 3.01 12.19
N LEU A 56 -33.08 3.03 11.86
CA LEU A 56 -33.57 2.58 10.56
C LEU A 56 -32.98 3.41 9.41
N TYR A 57 -32.79 4.71 9.60
CA TYR A 57 -32.08 5.58 8.64
C TYR A 57 -30.65 5.08 8.36
N ASN A 58 -29.89 4.75 9.41
CA ASN A 58 -28.53 4.21 9.28
C ASN A 58 -28.51 2.82 8.61
N VAL A 59 -29.49 1.96 8.89
CA VAL A 59 -29.67 0.66 8.22
C VAL A 59 -29.96 0.85 6.73
N LEU A 60 -30.83 1.79 6.37
CA LEU A 60 -31.14 2.11 4.97
C LEU A 60 -29.92 2.64 4.21
N ILE A 61 -29.09 3.50 4.83
CA ILE A 61 -27.82 3.96 4.23
C ILE A 61 -26.85 2.79 4.02
N THR A 62 -26.66 1.96 5.06
CA THR A 62 -25.76 0.80 5.04
C THR A 62 -26.16 -0.18 3.94
N ALA A 63 -27.45 -0.51 3.86
CA ALA A 63 -27.99 -1.37 2.81
C ALA A 63 -27.92 -0.71 1.42
N HIS A 64 -28.23 0.58 1.28
CA HIS A 64 -28.16 1.30 0.00
C HIS A 64 -26.75 1.23 -0.61
N ALA A 65 -25.73 1.61 0.15
CA ALA A 65 -24.35 1.65 -0.33
C ALA A 65 -23.84 0.25 -0.68
N SER A 66 -24.03 -0.73 0.21
CA SER A 66 -23.62 -2.12 -0.03
C SER A 66 -24.33 -2.74 -1.25
N LEU A 67 -25.65 -2.53 -1.41
CA LEU A 67 -26.40 -2.98 -2.59
C LEU A 67 -25.85 -2.37 -3.88
N MET A 68 -25.61 -1.05 -3.89
CA MET A 68 -25.14 -0.37 -5.11
C MET A 68 -23.73 -0.78 -5.50
N ILE A 69 -22.82 -1.02 -4.55
CA ILE A 69 -21.42 -1.40 -4.83
C ILE A 69 -21.32 -2.90 -5.14
N PHE A 70 -21.59 -3.76 -4.16
CA PHE A 70 -21.28 -5.20 -4.22
C PHE A 70 -22.33 -6.02 -4.99
N PHE A 71 -23.59 -5.55 -5.06
CA PHE A 71 -24.70 -6.32 -5.64
C PHE A 71 -25.22 -5.77 -6.98
N MET A 72 -25.02 -4.48 -7.26
CA MET A 72 -25.37 -3.84 -8.53
C MET A 72 -24.14 -3.61 -9.42
N VAL A 73 -23.18 -2.75 -9.02
CA VAL A 73 -22.09 -2.34 -9.92
C VAL A 73 -21.12 -3.48 -10.22
N MET A 74 -20.53 -4.14 -9.20
CA MET A 74 -19.61 -5.26 -9.47
C MET A 74 -20.26 -6.39 -10.28
N PRO A 75 -21.48 -6.88 -9.94
CA PRO A 75 -22.08 -8.00 -10.65
C PRO A 75 -22.56 -7.63 -12.05
N ALA A 76 -23.09 -6.43 -12.31
CA ALA A 76 -23.49 -6.04 -13.67
C ALA A 76 -22.28 -5.70 -14.56
N MET A 77 -21.24 -5.08 -14.00
CA MET A 77 -20.11 -4.57 -14.78
C MET A 77 -19.04 -5.63 -15.05
N ILE A 78 -18.65 -6.41 -14.05
CA ILE A 78 -17.65 -7.48 -14.20
C ILE A 78 -18.36 -8.80 -14.46
N GLY A 79 -19.34 -9.17 -13.62
CA GLY A 79 -20.09 -10.41 -13.77
C GLY A 79 -20.86 -10.49 -15.09
N GLY A 80 -21.72 -9.52 -15.38
CA GLY A 80 -22.59 -9.50 -16.56
C GLY A 80 -21.83 -9.13 -17.83
N SER A 81 -21.38 -7.87 -17.90
CA SER A 81 -20.71 -7.34 -19.09
C SER A 81 -19.40 -8.07 -19.41
N GLY A 82 -18.64 -8.44 -18.37
CA GLY A 82 -17.42 -9.23 -18.52
C GLY A 82 -17.71 -10.62 -19.10
N ASN A 83 -18.59 -11.41 -18.48
CA ASN A 83 -18.87 -12.76 -18.98
C ASN A 83 -19.50 -12.75 -20.38
N TRP A 84 -20.42 -11.83 -20.68
CA TRP A 84 -21.02 -11.79 -22.01
C TRP A 84 -20.01 -11.42 -23.09
N SER A 85 -19.16 -10.42 -22.84
CA SER A 85 -18.34 -9.81 -23.89
C SER A 85 -16.91 -10.34 -23.97
N VAL A 86 -16.28 -10.78 -22.86
CA VAL A 86 -14.86 -11.17 -22.88
C VAL A 86 -14.56 -12.34 -23.81
N PRO A 87 -15.22 -13.52 -23.72
CA PRO A 87 -14.92 -14.63 -24.62
C PRO A 87 -15.15 -14.27 -26.09
N ILE A 88 -16.23 -13.54 -26.39
CA ILE A 88 -16.56 -13.09 -27.75
C ILE A 88 -15.48 -12.15 -28.31
N LEU A 89 -15.01 -11.19 -27.51
CA LEU A 89 -14.01 -10.20 -27.91
C LEU A 89 -12.59 -10.75 -28.05
N ILE A 90 -12.30 -11.92 -27.47
CA ILE A 90 -11.03 -12.64 -27.65
C ILE A 90 -11.13 -13.85 -28.59
N GLY A 91 -12.31 -14.17 -29.13
CA GLY A 91 -12.52 -15.34 -29.98
C GLY A 91 -12.53 -16.69 -29.24
N ALA A 92 -12.72 -16.69 -27.91
CA ALA A 92 -12.84 -17.91 -27.11
C ALA A 92 -14.27 -18.50 -27.20
N PRO A 93 -14.43 -19.84 -27.16
CA PRO A 93 -15.74 -20.48 -27.20
C PRO A 93 -16.55 -20.33 -25.90
N ASP A 94 -15.87 -20.29 -24.75
CA ASP A 94 -16.43 -20.10 -23.40
C ASP A 94 -15.30 -19.61 -22.46
N MET A 95 -15.60 -19.47 -21.16
CA MET A 95 -14.61 -19.15 -20.11
C MET A 95 -13.73 -20.38 -19.75
N ALA A 96 -12.54 -20.14 -19.18
CA ALA A 96 -11.57 -21.18 -18.82
C ALA A 96 -12.07 -22.16 -17.75
N PHE A 97 -12.85 -21.68 -16.78
CA PHE A 97 -13.43 -22.50 -15.72
C PHE A 97 -14.95 -22.34 -15.67
N PRO A 98 -15.72 -22.98 -16.58
CA PRO A 98 -17.16 -22.77 -16.71
C PRO A 98 -17.97 -23.08 -15.44
N ARG A 99 -17.59 -24.13 -14.68
CA ARG A 99 -18.23 -24.47 -13.40
C ARG A 99 -17.88 -23.48 -12.28
N LEU A 100 -16.64 -22.98 -12.28
CA LEU A 100 -16.19 -21.93 -11.35
C LEU A 100 -17.00 -20.64 -11.57
N ASN A 101 -17.29 -20.33 -12.83
CA ASN A 101 -18.13 -19.21 -13.21
C ASN A 101 -19.56 -19.31 -12.65
N ASN A 102 -20.15 -20.50 -12.73
CA ASN A 102 -21.51 -20.74 -12.23
C ASN A 102 -21.59 -20.60 -10.71
N ILE A 103 -20.66 -21.22 -9.96
CA ILE A 103 -20.64 -21.05 -8.48
C ILE A 103 -20.29 -19.61 -8.07
N SER A 104 -19.48 -18.88 -8.85
CA SER A 104 -19.25 -17.45 -8.64
C SER A 104 -20.56 -16.66 -8.66
N PHE A 105 -21.45 -16.95 -9.63
CA PHE A 105 -22.79 -16.34 -9.64
C PHE A 105 -23.64 -16.80 -8.46
N TRP A 106 -23.75 -18.11 -8.21
CA TRP A 106 -24.68 -18.67 -7.22
C TRP A 106 -24.32 -18.37 -5.75
N LEU A 107 -23.14 -17.82 -5.46
CA LEU A 107 -22.82 -17.24 -4.15
C LEU A 107 -23.51 -15.89 -3.90
N LEU A 108 -23.89 -15.14 -4.95
CA LEU A 108 -24.48 -13.81 -4.79
C LEU A 108 -25.94 -13.79 -4.28
N PRO A 109 -26.86 -14.68 -4.69
CA PRO A 109 -28.20 -14.69 -4.10
C PRO A 109 -28.24 -15.01 -2.60
N PRO A 110 -27.52 -16.02 -2.06
CA PRO A 110 -27.40 -16.22 -0.61
C PRO A 110 -26.73 -15.04 0.09
N SER A 111 -25.68 -14.46 -0.51
CA SER A 111 -25.03 -13.24 0.00
C SER A 111 -26.01 -12.06 0.11
N LEU A 112 -26.86 -11.84 -0.90
CA LEU A 112 -27.90 -10.80 -0.88
C LEU A 112 -28.95 -11.04 0.21
N LEU A 113 -29.38 -12.30 0.41
CA LEU A 113 -30.29 -12.64 1.50
C LEU A 113 -29.67 -12.34 2.87
N LEU A 114 -28.36 -12.59 3.05
CA LEU A 114 -27.61 -12.23 4.26
C LEU A 114 -27.39 -10.71 4.43
N LEU A 115 -27.45 -9.91 3.35
CA LEU A 115 -27.43 -8.44 3.45
C LEU A 115 -28.80 -7.87 3.88
N LEU A 116 -29.88 -8.59 3.54
CA LEU A 116 -31.26 -8.15 3.76
C LEU A 116 -31.87 -8.71 5.06
N SER A 117 -31.39 -9.85 5.56
CA SER A 117 -31.81 -10.40 6.86
C SER A 117 -31.60 -9.46 8.06
N PRO A 118 -30.58 -8.56 8.13
CA PRO A 118 -30.49 -7.55 9.18
C PRO A 118 -31.73 -6.64 9.26
N ALA A 119 -32.43 -6.38 8.15
CA ALA A 119 -33.65 -5.56 8.18
C ALA A 119 -34.86 -6.29 8.81
N LEU A 120 -34.72 -7.57 9.12
CA LEU A 120 -35.72 -8.43 9.77
C LEU A 120 -35.25 -8.95 11.15
N VAL A 121 -34.04 -8.60 11.57
CA VAL A 121 -33.37 -9.13 12.76
C VAL A 121 -32.93 -7.98 13.66
N GLU A 122 -33.48 -7.97 14.88
CA GLU A 122 -33.17 -7.03 15.95
C GLU A 122 -33.37 -5.56 15.52
N VAL A 123 -32.29 -4.77 15.42
CA VAL A 123 -32.26 -3.35 15.04
C VAL A 123 -31.54 -3.09 13.71
N GLY A 124 -31.12 -4.14 13.00
CA GLY A 124 -30.33 -4.06 11.78
C GLY A 124 -28.89 -3.56 11.96
N SER A 125 -28.08 -3.69 10.91
CA SER A 125 -26.72 -3.15 10.87
C SER A 125 -26.77 -1.66 10.50
N GLY A 126 -26.66 -0.79 11.49
CA GLY A 126 -26.62 0.68 11.33
C GLY A 126 -25.20 1.24 11.26
N THR A 127 -24.22 0.41 10.91
CA THR A 127 -22.78 0.67 11.13
C THR A 127 -22.11 1.45 9.99
N GLY A 128 -22.85 1.80 8.93
CA GLY A 128 -22.30 2.29 7.67
C GLY A 128 -21.74 1.15 6.82
N TRP A 129 -21.58 1.37 5.51
CA TRP A 129 -21.05 0.35 4.59
C TRP A 129 -19.59 -0.04 4.88
N THR A 130 -18.89 0.78 5.67
CA THR A 130 -17.52 0.54 6.13
C THR A 130 -17.43 -0.30 7.42
N VAL A 131 -18.56 -0.53 8.11
CA VAL A 131 -18.70 -1.45 9.26
C VAL A 131 -17.67 -1.21 10.38
N TYR A 132 -17.35 0.05 10.67
CA TYR A 132 -16.25 0.41 11.58
C TYR A 132 -16.48 0.02 13.06
N PRO A 133 -15.51 -0.63 13.72
CA PRO A 133 -15.45 -0.67 15.18
C PRO A 133 -15.07 0.72 15.75
N PRO A 134 -15.42 1.03 17.00
CA PRO A 134 -16.17 0.19 17.95
C PRO A 134 -17.68 0.14 17.69
N LEU A 135 -18.23 0.94 16.76
CA LEU A 135 -19.68 0.99 16.47
C LEU A 135 -20.22 -0.37 15.99
N SER A 136 -19.46 -1.10 15.17
CA SER A 136 -19.80 -2.48 14.77
C SER A 136 -19.44 -3.55 15.81
N GLY A 137 -18.85 -3.17 16.95
CA GLY A 137 -18.55 -4.08 18.07
C GLY A 137 -19.80 -4.47 18.87
N ILE A 138 -19.67 -5.55 19.65
CA ILE A 138 -20.79 -6.13 20.43
C ILE A 138 -21.37 -5.18 21.49
N THR A 139 -20.59 -4.19 21.94
CA THR A 139 -21.00 -3.17 22.93
C THR A 139 -21.94 -2.12 22.36
N SER A 140 -21.89 -1.86 21.05
CA SER A 140 -22.72 -0.87 20.35
C SER A 140 -23.80 -1.52 19.50
N HIS A 141 -23.49 -2.67 18.89
CA HIS A 141 -24.41 -3.52 18.15
C HIS A 141 -24.36 -4.94 18.72
N SER A 142 -25.10 -5.19 19.80
CA SER A 142 -25.11 -6.48 20.53
C SER A 142 -25.76 -7.66 19.78
N GLY A 143 -26.35 -7.40 18.61
CA GLY A 143 -27.17 -8.36 17.86
C GLY A 143 -26.51 -8.93 16.60
N GLY A 144 -26.97 -10.12 16.19
CA GLY A 144 -26.53 -10.89 15.02
C GLY A 144 -26.75 -10.21 13.66
N ALA A 145 -27.44 -9.07 13.63
CA ALA A 145 -27.61 -8.24 12.44
C ALA A 145 -26.29 -7.79 11.77
N VAL A 146 -25.24 -7.51 12.54
CA VAL A 146 -23.92 -7.13 11.99
C VAL A 146 -23.18 -8.36 11.45
N ASP A 147 -23.26 -9.49 12.13
CA ASP A 147 -22.62 -10.75 11.73
C ASP A 147 -23.22 -11.32 10.44
N SER A 148 -24.51 -11.11 10.23
CA SER A 148 -25.21 -11.40 8.97
C SER A 148 -24.64 -10.55 7.82
N ALA A 149 -24.44 -9.23 8.03
CA ALA A 149 -23.85 -8.33 7.04
C ALA A 149 -22.38 -8.68 6.74
N ILE A 150 -21.59 -9.03 7.77
CA ILE A 150 -20.21 -9.55 7.60
C ILE A 150 -20.21 -10.85 6.79
N SER A 151 -21.14 -11.77 7.07
CA SER A 151 -21.27 -13.03 6.34
C SER A 151 -21.67 -12.81 4.87
N SER A 152 -22.55 -11.84 4.62
CA SER A 152 -22.91 -11.39 3.27
C SER A 152 -21.67 -10.95 2.48
N LEU A 153 -20.87 -10.03 3.05
CA LEU A 153 -19.67 -9.50 2.40
C LEU A 153 -18.66 -10.62 2.09
N HIS A 154 -18.45 -11.58 3.00
CA HIS A 154 -17.62 -12.76 2.73
C HIS A 154 -18.06 -13.53 1.48
N LEU A 155 -19.34 -13.89 1.35
CA LEU A 155 -19.83 -14.63 0.18
C LEU A 155 -19.69 -13.82 -1.12
N SER A 156 -19.93 -12.50 -1.09
CA SER A 156 -19.73 -11.62 -2.25
C SER A 156 -18.24 -11.49 -2.65
N GLY A 157 -17.34 -11.55 -1.66
CA GLY A 157 -15.91 -11.55 -1.88
C GLY A 157 -15.40 -12.86 -2.47
N VAL A 158 -15.87 -14.01 -1.98
CA VAL A 158 -15.54 -15.32 -2.58
C VAL A 158 -16.05 -15.39 -4.03
N SER A 159 -17.28 -14.94 -4.31
CA SER A 159 -17.80 -14.79 -5.68
C SER A 159 -16.83 -14.01 -6.58
N SER A 160 -16.37 -12.85 -6.11
CA SER A 160 -15.51 -11.94 -6.87
C SER A 160 -14.07 -12.44 -7.02
N ILE A 161 -13.51 -13.18 -6.05
CA ILE A 161 -12.22 -13.87 -6.17
C ILE A 161 -12.30 -14.95 -7.26
N LEU A 162 -13.30 -15.83 -7.19
CA LEU A 162 -13.47 -16.95 -8.12
C LEU A 162 -13.71 -16.45 -9.56
N GLY A 163 -14.51 -15.40 -9.73
CA GLY A 163 -14.70 -14.70 -11.00
C GLY A 163 -13.40 -14.09 -11.52
N SER A 164 -12.60 -13.44 -10.66
CA SER A 164 -11.34 -12.81 -11.04
C SER A 164 -10.31 -13.82 -11.55
N ILE A 165 -10.15 -14.96 -10.87
CA ILE A 165 -9.29 -16.08 -11.31
C ILE A 165 -9.73 -16.57 -12.70
N ASN A 166 -11.04 -16.73 -12.91
CA ASN A 166 -11.59 -17.18 -14.18
C ASN A 166 -11.32 -16.18 -15.32
N PHE A 167 -11.53 -14.88 -15.10
CA PHE A 167 -11.22 -13.83 -16.09
C PHE A 167 -9.73 -13.76 -16.43
N ILE A 168 -8.85 -13.78 -15.42
CA ILE A 168 -7.39 -13.74 -15.63
C ILE A 168 -6.94 -14.93 -16.48
N THR A 169 -7.34 -16.17 -16.14
CA THR A 169 -6.97 -17.36 -16.91
C THR A 169 -7.55 -17.35 -18.32
N THR A 170 -8.83 -16.97 -18.48
CA THR A 170 -9.49 -16.92 -19.80
C THR A 170 -8.79 -15.92 -20.72
N ILE A 171 -8.54 -14.69 -20.25
CA ILE A 171 -7.92 -13.63 -21.05
C ILE A 171 -6.44 -13.92 -21.31
N SER A 172 -5.76 -14.63 -20.41
CA SER A 172 -4.34 -14.99 -20.57
C SER A 172 -4.14 -16.12 -21.59
N ASN A 173 -4.99 -17.15 -21.56
CA ASN A 173 -4.72 -18.44 -22.20
C ASN A 173 -5.65 -18.81 -23.37
N MET A 174 -6.82 -18.19 -23.50
CA MET A 174 -7.85 -18.60 -24.49
C MET A 174 -8.09 -17.58 -25.63
N ARG A 175 -7.16 -16.64 -25.83
CA ARG A 175 -7.24 -15.71 -26.97
C ARG A 175 -7.07 -16.48 -28.30
N GLY A 176 -7.91 -16.16 -29.28
CA GLY A 176 -7.86 -16.76 -30.61
C GLY A 176 -6.55 -16.47 -31.36
N PRO A 177 -6.20 -17.29 -32.36
CA PRO A 177 -4.96 -17.14 -33.13
C PRO A 177 -4.75 -15.72 -33.66
N GLY A 178 -3.54 -15.17 -33.48
CA GLY A 178 -3.17 -13.82 -33.90
C GLY A 178 -3.60 -12.67 -32.96
N ILE A 179 -4.44 -12.93 -31.95
CA ILE A 179 -4.82 -11.94 -30.93
C ILE A 179 -3.77 -11.90 -29.81
N THR A 180 -2.70 -11.15 -30.06
CA THR A 180 -1.72 -10.78 -29.02
C THR A 180 -2.33 -9.79 -28.04
N MET A 181 -1.79 -9.69 -26.82
CA MET A 181 -2.35 -8.81 -25.80
C MET A 181 -2.36 -7.32 -26.22
N HIS A 182 -1.33 -6.88 -26.95
CA HIS A 182 -1.26 -5.53 -27.57
C HIS A 182 -2.28 -5.28 -28.70
N ARG A 183 -3.09 -6.28 -29.08
CA ARG A 183 -4.19 -6.17 -30.05
C ARG A 183 -5.57 -6.43 -29.43
N SER A 184 -5.63 -6.78 -28.13
CA SER A 184 -6.88 -6.99 -27.40
C SER A 184 -7.70 -5.69 -27.31
N PRO A 185 -9.04 -5.72 -27.48
CA PRO A 185 -9.88 -4.53 -27.34
C PRO A 185 -9.76 -3.88 -25.95
N LEU A 186 -9.99 -2.56 -25.83
CA LEU A 186 -9.79 -1.85 -24.55
C LEU A 186 -10.67 -2.36 -23.39
N PHE A 187 -11.88 -2.87 -23.66
CA PHE A 187 -12.66 -3.59 -22.65
C PHE A 187 -11.96 -4.87 -22.14
N VAL A 188 -11.37 -5.67 -23.04
CA VAL A 188 -10.59 -6.87 -22.68
C VAL A 188 -9.34 -6.51 -21.88
N TRP A 189 -8.74 -5.33 -22.09
CA TRP A 189 -7.67 -4.83 -21.22
C TRP A 189 -8.15 -4.35 -19.85
N SER A 190 -9.32 -3.73 -19.78
CA SER A 190 -9.86 -3.21 -18.52
C SER A 190 -10.22 -4.31 -17.52
N VAL A 191 -10.69 -5.47 -17.98
CA VAL A 191 -11.09 -6.60 -17.10
C VAL A 191 -9.93 -7.19 -16.28
N PRO A 192 -8.77 -7.60 -16.82
CA PRO A 192 -7.66 -8.14 -16.01
C PRO A 192 -7.02 -7.06 -15.13
N VAL A 193 -6.94 -5.82 -15.60
CA VAL A 193 -6.48 -4.67 -14.80
C VAL A 193 -7.44 -4.36 -13.63
N THR A 194 -8.66 -4.90 -13.65
CA THR A 194 -9.65 -4.86 -12.56
C THR A 194 -9.60 -6.14 -11.69
N ALA A 195 -9.44 -7.31 -12.33
CA ALA A 195 -9.44 -8.62 -11.68
C ALA A 195 -8.16 -8.90 -10.86
N PHE A 196 -6.99 -8.40 -11.29
CA PHE A 196 -5.77 -8.51 -10.48
C PHE A 196 -5.89 -7.77 -9.14
N PRO A 197 -6.33 -6.49 -9.09
CA PRO A 197 -6.72 -5.84 -7.83
C PRO A 197 -7.72 -6.64 -6.98
N LEU A 198 -8.84 -7.11 -7.55
CA LEU A 198 -9.85 -7.88 -6.79
C LEU A 198 -9.26 -9.14 -6.15
N LEU A 199 -8.59 -9.97 -6.95
CA LEU A 199 -8.00 -11.23 -6.50
C LEU A 199 -7.03 -11.05 -5.33
N LEU A 200 -6.22 -9.99 -5.37
CA LEU A 200 -5.18 -9.75 -4.37
C LEU A 200 -5.70 -8.99 -3.14
N SER A 201 -6.84 -8.30 -3.21
CA SER A 201 -7.33 -7.40 -2.16
C SER A 201 -8.52 -7.90 -1.34
N LEU A 202 -9.44 -8.65 -1.96
CA LEU A 202 -10.54 -9.31 -1.25
C LEU A 202 -10.09 -10.24 -0.10
N PRO A 203 -8.93 -10.93 -0.17
CA PRO A 203 -8.40 -11.66 0.99
C PRO A 203 -8.16 -10.78 2.22
N VAL A 204 -7.89 -9.48 2.04
CA VAL A 204 -7.64 -8.56 3.15
C VAL A 204 -8.93 -7.97 3.72
N LEU A 205 -9.98 -7.80 2.88
CA LEU A 205 -11.34 -7.60 3.42
C LEU A 205 -11.70 -8.74 4.35
N ALA A 206 -11.61 -9.97 3.84
CA ALA A 206 -11.94 -11.17 4.57
C ALA A 206 -11.17 -11.24 5.90
N GLY A 207 -9.88 -10.89 5.90
CA GLY A 207 -9.10 -10.68 7.11
C GLY A 207 -9.71 -9.65 8.07
N ALA A 208 -9.96 -8.42 7.61
CA ALA A 208 -10.53 -7.33 8.41
C ALA A 208 -11.89 -7.69 9.02
N ILE A 209 -12.82 -8.18 8.20
CA ILE A 209 -14.17 -8.52 8.64
C ILE A 209 -14.23 -9.85 9.41
N THR A 210 -13.27 -10.78 9.22
CA THR A 210 -13.10 -11.93 10.12
C THR A 210 -12.58 -11.50 11.49
N MET A 211 -11.59 -10.60 11.56
CA MET A 211 -11.08 -10.08 12.85
C MET A 211 -12.18 -9.36 13.63
N LEU A 212 -13.02 -8.57 12.95
CA LEU A 212 -14.22 -7.99 13.56
C LEU A 212 -15.24 -9.05 13.99
N LEU A 213 -15.46 -10.10 13.18
CA LEU A 213 -16.36 -11.20 13.54
C LEU A 213 -15.86 -11.97 14.78
N THR A 214 -14.54 -12.14 14.95
CA THR A 214 -13.96 -12.75 16.15
C THR A 214 -13.99 -11.83 17.36
N ASP A 215 -13.82 -10.52 17.17
CA ASP A 215 -13.96 -9.53 18.27
C ASP A 215 -15.40 -9.51 18.81
N ARG A 216 -16.39 -9.73 17.92
CA ARG A 216 -17.81 -9.80 18.29
C ARG A 216 -18.24 -11.11 18.95
N ASN A 217 -17.73 -12.26 18.49
CA ASN A 217 -18.30 -13.58 18.83
C ASN A 217 -17.36 -14.50 19.61
N PHE A 218 -16.05 -14.23 19.63
CA PHE A 218 -15.02 -15.12 20.20
C PHE A 218 -14.13 -14.43 21.24
N ASN A 219 -14.51 -13.23 21.71
CA ASN A 219 -13.78 -12.42 22.69
C ASN A 219 -12.32 -12.14 22.30
N THR A 220 -12.02 -11.99 21.00
CA THR A 220 -10.75 -11.40 20.57
C THR A 220 -10.79 -9.87 20.70
N THR A 221 -9.62 -9.23 20.66
CA THR A 221 -9.49 -7.79 20.88
C THR A 221 -8.57 -7.16 19.84
N PHE A 222 -8.77 -7.47 18.55
CA PHE A 222 -8.01 -6.84 17.46
C PHE A 222 -8.32 -5.35 17.33
N SER A 223 -9.59 -4.97 17.54
CA SER A 223 -10.14 -3.64 17.31
C SER A 223 -10.60 -2.92 18.58
N ASP A 224 -10.56 -3.59 19.74
CA ASP A 224 -11.01 -3.04 21.02
C ASP A 224 -9.84 -2.47 21.85
N PRO A 225 -9.77 -1.15 22.09
CA PRO A 225 -8.75 -0.53 22.93
C PRO A 225 -8.69 -1.04 24.36
N ALA A 226 -9.80 -1.53 24.94
CA ALA A 226 -9.80 -2.07 26.29
C ALA A 226 -8.98 -3.36 26.41
N GLY A 227 -8.92 -4.15 25.33
CA GLY A 227 -8.05 -5.31 25.19
C GLY A 227 -6.72 -5.04 24.45
N GLY A 228 -6.34 -3.78 24.26
CA GLY A 228 -5.11 -3.38 23.57
C GLY A 228 -5.16 -3.45 22.03
N GLY A 229 -6.34 -3.60 21.45
CA GLY A 229 -6.59 -3.48 20.01
C GLY A 229 -6.70 -2.04 19.52
N ASP A 230 -6.91 -1.87 18.22
CA ASP A 230 -6.95 -0.56 17.56
C ASP A 230 -8.03 -0.46 16.46
N PRO A 231 -9.05 0.41 16.61
CA PRO A 231 -10.00 0.70 15.54
C PRO A 231 -9.35 1.26 14.26
N ILE A 232 -8.22 1.97 14.37
CA ILE A 232 -7.49 2.51 13.21
C ILE A 232 -6.83 1.38 12.41
N LEU A 233 -6.43 0.27 13.04
CA LEU A 233 -6.04 -0.95 12.33
C LEU A 233 -7.20 -1.50 11.49
N TYR A 234 -8.44 -1.51 11.99
CA TYR A 234 -9.58 -1.90 11.16
C TYR A 234 -9.79 -0.91 10.02
N GLN A 235 -9.77 0.41 10.26
CA GLN A 235 -9.92 1.39 9.19
C GLN A 235 -8.82 1.26 8.13
N HIS A 236 -7.57 1.05 8.57
CA HIS A 236 -6.47 0.70 7.69
C HIS A 236 -6.82 -0.54 6.90
N LEU A 237 -7.22 -1.66 7.52
CA LEU A 237 -7.49 -2.94 6.84
C LEU A 237 -8.74 -2.94 5.95
N PHE A 238 -9.78 -2.17 6.28
CA PHE A 238 -10.96 -1.97 5.44
C PHE A 238 -10.62 -1.10 4.24
N TRP A 239 -9.92 0.03 4.43
CA TRP A 239 -9.38 0.73 3.27
C TRP A 239 -8.32 -0.12 2.55
N PHE A 240 -7.63 -1.08 3.21
CA PHE A 240 -6.74 -2.11 2.66
C PHE A 240 -7.47 -3.26 1.92
N PHE A 241 -8.81 -3.38 2.02
CA PHE A 241 -9.61 -4.11 1.04
C PHE A 241 -9.67 -3.35 -0.29
N GLY A 242 -9.59 -2.03 -0.22
CA GLY A 242 -8.66 -1.44 -1.14
C GLY A 242 -7.23 -1.97 -0.90
N PHE A 243 -6.77 -3.03 -1.54
CA PHE A 243 -5.39 -3.60 -1.50
C PHE A 243 -4.19 -2.97 -0.71
N LYS A 244 -3.40 -3.87 -0.12
CA LYS A 244 -1.97 -4.10 -0.49
C LYS A 244 -1.65 -5.61 -0.34
N TRP A 245 -0.44 -6.09 -0.70
CA TRP A 245 -0.03 -7.51 -0.55
C TRP A 245 1.29 -7.72 0.21
N PRO A 246 1.49 -8.88 0.89
CA PRO A 246 2.75 -9.31 1.48
C PRO A 246 3.49 -10.44 0.71
N PHE A 247 4.77 -10.19 0.39
CA PHE A 247 5.84 -11.15 0.01
C PHE A 247 5.73 -12.02 -1.27
N SER A 248 6.74 -11.90 -2.14
CA SER A 248 7.78 -12.95 -2.33
C SER A 248 9.03 -12.35 -3.03
N ASP A 249 10.12 -13.12 -3.13
CA ASP A 249 11.42 -12.67 -3.67
C ASP A 249 11.45 -12.50 -5.20
N SER A 250 12.28 -11.55 -5.66
CA SER A 250 13.27 -11.84 -6.72
C SER A 250 14.32 -10.74 -6.85
N ASN A 251 15.50 -11.13 -7.35
CA ASN A 251 16.60 -10.23 -7.68
C ASN A 251 16.20 -9.32 -8.84
N LEU A 252 16.73 -8.09 -8.87
CA LEU A 252 17.54 -7.67 -10.02
C LEU A 252 18.47 -6.50 -9.65
N ASN A 253 19.75 -6.61 -10.00
CA ASN A 253 20.60 -5.45 -10.27
C ASN A 253 21.71 -5.82 -11.26
N THR A 254 21.29 -6.31 -12.43
CA THR A 254 22.10 -6.54 -13.63
C THR A 254 21.22 -6.30 -14.86
N HIS A 255 21.81 -5.75 -15.92
CA HIS A 255 21.09 -5.47 -17.16
C HIS A 255 20.67 -6.76 -17.86
N CYS A 256 19.36 -7.00 -17.97
CA CYS A 256 18.77 -7.65 -19.14
C CYS A 256 17.28 -7.27 -19.25
N ALA A 257 16.77 -7.17 -20.47
CA ALA A 257 15.33 -7.07 -20.69
C ALA A 257 14.72 -8.47 -20.53
N VAL A 258 13.97 -8.70 -19.44
CA VAL A 258 13.16 -9.92 -19.31
C VAL A 258 11.97 -9.77 -20.24
N CYS A 259 12.07 -10.39 -21.42
CA CYS A 259 11.03 -10.32 -22.43
C CYS A 259 9.78 -11.13 -22.03
N TRP A 260 8.64 -10.78 -22.63
CA TRP A 260 7.33 -11.37 -22.39
C TRP A 260 7.21 -12.83 -22.89
N ASP A 261 8.20 -13.30 -23.66
CA ASP A 261 8.12 -14.55 -24.46
C ASP A 261 8.16 -15.85 -23.63
N CYS A 262 8.74 -15.84 -22.42
CA CYS A 262 8.85 -17.04 -21.58
C CYS A 262 7.52 -17.60 -21.05
N LEU A 263 6.39 -16.89 -21.27
CA LEU A 263 5.04 -17.35 -20.89
C LEU A 263 4.20 -17.89 -22.07
N LEU A 264 4.75 -17.94 -23.30
CA LEU A 264 3.99 -18.30 -24.51
C LEU A 264 4.38 -19.61 -25.18
N ASN A 265 5.60 -20.12 -24.98
CA ASN A 265 6.10 -21.32 -25.65
C ASN A 265 6.46 -22.41 -24.63
N GLY A 266 5.92 -23.62 -24.82
CA GLY A 266 6.14 -24.75 -23.92
C GLY A 266 6.94 -25.90 -24.55
N THR A 267 7.54 -26.72 -23.68
CA THR A 267 8.09 -28.06 -23.99
C THR A 267 9.46 -28.03 -24.75
N PRO A 268 10.29 -29.11 -24.72
CA PRO A 268 11.68 -28.93 -24.29
C PRO A 268 12.77 -29.60 -25.16
N THR A 269 14.05 -29.22 -24.97
CA THR A 269 15.23 -30.14 -25.01
C THR A 269 16.54 -29.41 -24.63
N MET A 270 17.61 -30.19 -24.38
CA MET A 270 18.99 -29.71 -24.28
C MET A 270 19.59 -29.41 -25.66
N PHE A 271 20.63 -28.56 -25.76
CA PHE A 271 21.94 -28.98 -26.30
C PHE A 271 23.05 -27.95 -25.99
N ILE A 272 24.22 -28.06 -26.63
CA ILE A 272 25.55 -27.69 -26.09
C ILE A 272 26.24 -26.57 -26.89
N SER A 273 27.21 -25.90 -26.24
CA SER A 273 28.25 -25.00 -26.79
C SER A 273 27.84 -23.58 -27.18
N GLY A 274 28.83 -22.69 -27.19
CA GLY A 274 28.72 -21.29 -27.60
C GLY A 274 29.95 -20.86 -28.41
N PHE A 275 29.96 -19.63 -28.95
CA PHE A 275 31.02 -19.14 -29.82
C PHE A 275 31.40 -17.66 -29.57
N LEU A 276 32.63 -17.33 -29.93
CA LEU A 276 33.23 -15.99 -29.86
C LEU A 276 32.82 -15.12 -31.06
N VAL A 277 32.54 -13.83 -30.82
CA VAL A 277 32.75 -12.75 -31.82
C VAL A 277 33.30 -11.49 -31.12
N LYS A 278 34.22 -10.76 -31.79
CA LYS A 278 34.86 -9.51 -31.33
C LYS A 278 34.18 -8.26 -31.92
N PRO A 279 34.52 -7.06 -31.42
CA PRO A 279 34.82 -5.94 -32.34
C PRO A 279 36.32 -5.63 -32.51
N ARG A 280 36.66 -5.00 -33.65
CA ARG A 280 37.94 -4.32 -33.95
C ARG A 280 37.87 -2.88 -33.41
N SER A 281 38.84 -2.28 -32.73
CA SER A 281 40.26 -1.97 -33.05
C SER A 281 40.49 -0.78 -34.00
N SER A 282 41.06 0.30 -33.48
CA SER A 282 41.90 1.26 -34.23
C SER A 282 43.36 1.16 -33.72
N LYS A 283 44.35 1.71 -34.46
CA LYS A 283 45.79 1.47 -34.24
C LYS A 283 46.54 2.73 -33.81
N ASN A 284 47.60 2.53 -33.02
CA ASN A 284 49.01 2.95 -33.17
C ASN A 284 49.72 2.48 -31.87
N GLY A 285 50.87 1.80 -31.83
CA GLY A 285 52.20 2.14 -32.39
C GLY A 285 53.03 2.81 -31.27
N VAL A 286 54.24 2.40 -30.86
CA VAL A 286 55.29 1.56 -31.48
C VAL A 286 56.23 0.92 -30.40
N SER A 287 56.81 -0.28 -30.69
CA SER A 287 58.03 -0.96 -30.12
C SER A 287 58.20 -1.20 -28.59
N LYS A 288 58.46 -2.46 -28.14
CA LYS A 288 59.77 -3.09 -27.70
C LYS A 288 60.35 -2.53 -26.37
N THR A 289 61.00 -3.27 -25.45
CA THR A 289 61.75 -4.57 -25.47
C THR A 289 61.56 -5.48 -24.24
N GLN A 290 62.16 -6.68 -24.31
CA GLN A 290 62.72 -7.59 -23.28
C GLN A 290 63.22 -6.96 -21.95
N SER A 291 63.45 -7.67 -20.82
CA SER A 291 63.14 -9.06 -20.37
C SER A 291 63.51 -9.29 -18.88
N ALA A 292 63.01 -10.38 -18.27
CA ALA A 292 63.49 -11.14 -17.09
C ALA A 292 64.50 -10.54 -16.07
N GLY A 293 64.23 -10.67 -14.76
CA GLY A 293 65.19 -10.44 -13.67
C GLY A 293 64.64 -10.82 -12.28
N ASN A 294 65.40 -11.60 -11.49
CA ASN A 294 64.93 -12.28 -10.26
C ASN A 294 65.61 -11.70 -8.98
N GLN A 295 65.05 -12.01 -7.80
CA GLN A 295 65.63 -11.98 -6.43
C GLN A 295 65.77 -10.67 -5.59
N ARG A 296 64.95 -10.65 -4.51
CA ARG A 296 65.25 -10.47 -3.06
C ARG A 296 66.29 -9.44 -2.50
N HIS A 297 65.75 -8.65 -1.56
CA HIS A 297 66.27 -8.25 -0.21
C HIS A 297 67.08 -6.95 0.04
N LYS A 298 66.46 -6.11 0.90
CA LYS A 298 67.01 -5.29 2.00
C LYS A 298 68.21 -4.36 1.74
N SER A 299 67.97 -3.04 1.78
CA SER A 299 68.36 -2.21 2.95
C SER A 299 67.75 -0.79 2.85
N SER A 300 68.22 0.13 3.70
CA SER A 300 67.49 1.29 4.27
C SER A 300 67.81 2.67 3.66
N LEU A 301 66.93 3.64 3.99
CA LEU A 301 67.14 5.11 4.16
C LEU A 301 66.86 6.12 3.01
N VAL A 302 66.00 7.10 3.37
CA VAL A 302 65.83 8.50 2.88
C VAL A 302 65.41 8.75 1.41
N GLY A 303 64.37 9.58 1.22
CA GLY A 303 64.09 10.27 -0.06
C GLY A 303 62.60 10.47 -0.40
N THR A 304 62.01 11.58 0.03
CA THR A 304 60.74 12.19 -0.44
C THR A 304 60.39 11.88 -1.92
N SER A 305 59.18 11.45 -2.31
CA SER A 305 57.91 12.21 -2.28
C SER A 305 56.69 11.38 -2.73
N GLU A 306 55.52 11.68 -2.16
CA GLU A 306 54.14 11.46 -2.63
C GLU A 306 53.83 10.47 -3.80
N THR A 307 53.05 9.42 -3.54
CA THR A 307 51.60 9.36 -3.90
C THR A 307 50.97 7.97 -3.71
N THR A 308 50.12 7.83 -2.68
CA THR A 308 48.85 7.09 -2.82
C THR A 308 47.79 7.83 -2.01
N CYS A 309 46.65 8.15 -2.64
CA CYS A 309 45.66 9.03 -2.02
C CYS A 309 44.90 8.30 -0.89
N ALA A 310 45.21 8.65 0.36
CA ALA A 310 44.46 8.22 1.52
C ALA A 310 43.06 8.88 1.49
N THR A 311 42.04 8.11 1.15
CA THR A 311 40.63 8.56 1.21
C THR A 311 40.17 8.62 2.66
N THR A 312 40.60 9.65 3.38
CA THR A 312 40.22 9.89 4.78
C THR A 312 38.72 10.18 4.86
N TYR A 313 37.95 9.28 5.47
CA TYR A 313 36.54 9.53 5.73
C TYR A 313 36.37 10.63 6.79
N PRO A 314 35.23 11.35 6.84
CA PRO A 314 34.98 12.35 7.86
C PRO A 314 35.07 11.77 9.28
N LYS A 315 35.74 12.48 10.20
CA LYS A 315 35.89 12.07 11.61
C LYS A 315 34.55 11.69 12.25
N SER A 316 33.51 12.48 12.03
CA SER A 316 32.15 12.21 12.53
C SER A 316 31.54 10.92 12.00
N PHE A 317 31.79 10.56 10.73
CA PHE A 317 31.38 9.27 10.16
C PHE A 317 32.14 8.11 10.81
N CYS A 318 33.45 8.26 11.04
CA CYS A 318 34.26 7.23 11.67
C CYS A 318 33.89 6.98 13.13
N GLU A 319 33.67 8.03 13.91
CA GLU A 319 33.14 7.96 15.28
C GLU A 319 31.77 7.26 15.32
N TRP A 320 30.82 7.73 14.50
CA TRP A 320 29.47 7.18 14.42
C TRP A 320 29.48 5.70 13.98
N LEU A 321 30.28 5.34 12.98
CA LEU A 321 30.42 3.97 12.53
C LEU A 321 31.03 3.06 13.60
N ALA A 322 32.00 3.54 14.38
CA ALA A 322 32.53 2.78 15.51
C ALA A 322 31.43 2.48 16.54
N GLY A 323 30.55 3.45 16.84
CA GLY A 323 29.38 3.25 17.70
C GLY A 323 28.41 2.19 17.18
N ILE A 324 28.07 2.21 15.89
CA ILE A 324 27.23 1.18 15.24
C ILE A 324 27.87 -0.21 15.41
N ILE A 325 29.21 -0.29 15.35
CA ILE A 325 29.95 -1.55 15.47
C ILE A 325 30.05 -2.02 16.92
N ASP A 326 30.19 -1.12 17.89
CA ASP A 326 30.09 -1.41 19.33
C ASP A 326 28.76 -2.13 19.65
N GLY A 327 27.65 -1.63 19.11
CA GLY A 327 26.33 -2.28 19.17
C GLY A 327 26.20 -3.53 18.28
N ASP A 328 25.69 -3.37 17.06
CA ASP A 328 25.26 -4.46 16.16
C ASP A 328 26.38 -5.05 15.27
N GLY A 329 27.61 -4.57 15.44
CA GLY A 329 28.78 -5.05 14.69
C GLY A 329 29.26 -6.43 15.12
N ASN A 330 29.98 -7.09 14.22
CA ASN A 330 30.70 -8.32 14.51
C ASN A 330 31.91 -8.44 13.57
N ILE A 331 33.10 -8.16 14.10
CA ILE A 331 34.37 -8.24 13.37
C ILE A 331 34.95 -9.66 13.55
N GLN A 332 35.27 -10.33 12.45
CA GLN A 332 35.70 -11.73 12.43
C GLN A 332 37.00 -11.93 11.65
N VAL A 333 37.81 -12.90 12.11
CA VAL A 333 38.94 -13.48 11.39
C VAL A 333 38.63 -14.95 11.10
N SER A 334 38.69 -15.34 9.83
CA SER A 334 38.51 -16.73 9.40
C SER A 334 39.73 -17.59 9.76
N LYS A 335 39.55 -18.91 9.90
CA LYS A 335 40.65 -19.88 10.05
C LYS A 335 41.69 -19.84 8.92
N LYS A 336 41.36 -19.21 7.78
CA LYS A 336 42.25 -18.97 6.63
C LYS A 336 42.80 -17.52 6.55
N GLY A 337 42.75 -16.76 7.64
CA GLY A 337 43.26 -15.37 7.71
C GLY A 337 42.32 -14.29 7.15
N TYR A 338 41.28 -14.64 6.39
CA TYR A 338 40.35 -13.64 5.83
C TYR A 338 39.61 -12.86 6.93
N THR A 339 39.72 -11.53 6.90
CA THR A 339 39.07 -10.59 7.82
C THR A 339 37.72 -10.12 7.27
N SER A 340 36.71 -9.95 8.11
CA SER A 340 35.42 -9.37 7.69
C SER A 340 34.64 -8.70 8.80
N LEU A 341 33.84 -7.70 8.44
CA LEU A 341 32.81 -7.10 9.30
C LEU A 341 31.41 -7.58 8.86
N GLU A 342 30.59 -7.99 9.81
CA GLU A 342 29.13 -8.02 9.66
C GLU A 342 28.49 -6.93 10.55
N ILE A 343 27.39 -6.31 10.11
CA ILE A 343 26.48 -5.51 10.95
C ILE A 343 25.06 -6.03 10.69
N THR A 344 24.23 -6.25 11.70
CA THR A 344 22.84 -6.73 11.52
C THR A 344 21.85 -5.79 12.20
N MET A 345 21.00 -5.09 11.45
CA MET A 345 20.01 -4.14 11.99
C MET A 345 18.59 -4.44 11.50
N GLY A 346 17.58 -3.83 12.13
CA GLY A 346 16.17 -4.01 11.79
C GLY A 346 15.80 -3.59 10.37
N LEU A 347 14.61 -3.99 9.90
CA LEU A 347 14.13 -3.68 8.54
C LEU A 347 14.05 -2.18 8.25
N GLU A 348 13.78 -1.36 9.26
CA GLU A 348 13.54 0.09 9.14
C GLU A 348 14.84 0.89 8.99
N ASP A 349 15.97 0.35 9.44
CA ASP A 349 17.30 0.97 9.35
C ASP A 349 18.07 0.52 8.10
N LEU A 350 17.38 -0.05 7.11
CA LEU A 350 17.92 -0.27 5.77
C LEU A 350 18.53 1.00 5.12
N PRO A 351 17.97 2.23 5.27
CA PRO A 351 18.61 3.45 4.77
C PRO A 351 19.98 3.71 5.40
N LEU A 352 20.12 3.40 6.70
CA LEU A 352 21.36 3.52 7.47
C LEU A 352 22.40 2.53 6.94
N LEU A 353 22.04 1.25 6.79
CA LEU A 353 22.93 0.24 6.20
C LEU A 353 23.33 0.59 4.75
N ARG A 354 22.42 1.16 3.95
CA ARG A 354 22.73 1.65 2.59
C ARG A 354 23.70 2.82 2.61
N TYR A 355 23.64 3.72 3.59
CA TYR A 355 24.62 4.79 3.78
C TYR A 355 26.01 4.22 4.12
N ILE A 356 26.11 3.23 5.02
CA ILE A 356 27.37 2.50 5.28
C ILE A 356 27.88 1.81 4.00
N GLN A 357 27.00 1.16 3.24
CA GLN A 357 27.36 0.51 1.97
C GLN A 357 27.85 1.51 0.91
N HIS A 358 27.29 2.72 0.86
CA HIS A 358 27.76 3.79 -0.05
C HIS A 358 29.16 4.28 0.34
N MET A 359 29.46 4.38 1.63
CA MET A 359 30.74 4.88 2.13
C MET A 359 31.87 3.84 2.07
N LEU A 360 31.59 2.57 2.33
CA LEU A 360 32.61 1.49 2.45
C LEU A 360 32.57 0.45 1.32
N GLY A 361 31.56 0.47 0.46
CA GLY A 361 31.21 -0.67 -0.40
C GLY A 361 30.65 -1.83 0.41
N GLY A 362 30.82 -3.06 -0.08
CA GLY A 362 30.29 -4.27 0.56
C GLY A 362 28.87 -4.64 0.09
N SER A 363 28.22 -5.56 0.80
CA SER A 363 26.92 -6.12 0.40
C SER A 363 25.91 -6.15 1.55
N ILE A 364 24.65 -5.84 1.25
CA ILE A 364 23.52 -6.02 2.16
C ILE A 364 22.70 -7.22 1.68
N LYS A 365 22.28 -8.10 2.61
CA LYS A 365 21.32 -9.19 2.36
C LYS A 365 20.32 -9.28 3.52
N MET A 366 19.09 -9.72 3.27
CA MET A 366 18.19 -10.07 4.38
C MET A 366 18.72 -11.31 5.12
N ARG A 367 18.51 -11.35 6.45
CA ARG A 367 18.80 -12.54 7.25
C ARG A 367 17.59 -13.47 7.18
N ALA A 368 17.74 -14.62 6.53
CA ALA A 368 16.68 -15.62 6.43
C ALA A 368 16.09 -15.95 7.83
N GLY A 369 14.75 -15.95 7.93
CA GLY A 369 14.02 -16.19 9.18
C GLY A 369 14.01 -15.04 10.19
N ALA A 370 14.58 -13.87 9.90
CA ALA A 370 14.63 -12.74 10.84
C ALA A 370 14.18 -11.41 10.20
N LYS A 371 13.56 -10.53 10.99
CA LYS A 371 13.16 -9.15 10.59
C LYS A 371 14.38 -8.20 10.58
N ALA A 372 15.46 -8.59 9.91
CA ALA A 372 16.73 -7.87 9.95
C ALA A 372 17.50 -7.96 8.61
N TYR A 373 18.16 -6.86 8.24
CA TYR A 373 19.17 -6.83 7.19
C TYR A 373 20.56 -7.04 7.78
N ARG A 374 21.41 -7.78 7.06
CA ARG A 374 22.83 -7.92 7.37
C ARG A 374 23.67 -7.23 6.31
N TYR A 375 24.42 -6.21 6.71
CA TYR A 375 25.55 -5.67 5.97
C TYR A 375 26.78 -6.56 6.18
N ARG A 376 27.59 -6.73 5.12
CA ARG A 376 28.82 -7.52 5.10
C ARG A 376 29.91 -6.84 4.28
N LEU A 377 31.10 -6.71 4.88
CA LEU A 377 32.33 -6.26 4.23
C LEU A 377 33.39 -7.37 4.30
N HIS A 378 33.83 -7.85 3.13
CA HIS A 378 34.82 -8.92 2.97
C HIS A 378 36.03 -8.52 2.11
N ASN A 379 36.03 -7.32 1.52
CA ASN A 379 37.14 -6.84 0.69
C ASN A 379 38.29 -6.40 1.61
N GLN A 380 39.49 -6.96 1.42
CA GLN A 380 40.69 -6.64 2.21
C GLN A 380 41.02 -5.13 2.19
N LEU A 381 40.91 -4.47 1.03
CA LEU A 381 41.11 -3.01 0.92
C LEU A 381 40.03 -2.24 1.71
N GLY A 382 38.79 -2.74 1.69
CA GLY A 382 37.70 -2.19 2.50
C GLY A 382 37.93 -2.38 4.00
N MET A 383 38.45 -3.54 4.42
CA MET A 383 38.78 -3.83 5.81
C MET A 383 39.95 -2.97 6.33
N ILE A 384 40.98 -2.73 5.52
CA ILE A 384 42.07 -1.80 5.87
C ILE A 384 41.53 -0.37 6.02
N LYS A 385 40.71 0.11 5.07
CA LYS A 385 40.05 1.42 5.17
C LYS A 385 39.10 1.53 6.37
N LEU A 386 38.42 0.43 6.73
CA LEU A 386 37.57 0.35 7.93
C LEU A 386 38.40 0.45 9.21
N MET A 387 39.47 -0.35 9.35
CA MET A 387 40.32 -0.32 10.54
C MET A 387 40.93 1.08 10.74
N ASN A 388 41.49 1.68 9.69
CA ASN A 388 42.05 3.04 9.75
C ASN A 388 41.00 4.13 10.06
N CYS A 389 39.71 3.82 10.00
CA CYS A 389 38.61 4.71 10.37
C CYS A 389 38.15 4.48 11.82
N ILE A 390 38.06 3.23 12.31
CA ILE A 390 37.47 2.93 13.63
C ILE A 390 38.49 2.66 14.75
N ASN A 391 39.78 2.52 14.42
CA ASN A 391 40.86 2.32 15.39
C ASN A 391 40.98 3.55 16.32
N GLY A 392 41.07 3.33 17.63
CA GLY A 392 40.96 4.38 18.66
C GLY A 392 39.52 4.89 18.93
N HIS A 393 38.52 4.55 18.11
CA HIS A 393 37.12 5.01 18.29
C HIS A 393 36.17 3.92 18.83
N ILE A 394 36.52 2.64 18.65
CA ILE A 394 35.84 1.47 19.25
C ILE A 394 36.07 1.46 20.76
N ARG A 395 35.00 1.31 21.55
CA ARG A 395 35.06 1.38 23.02
C ARG A 395 34.59 0.11 23.73
N HIS A 396 33.72 -0.71 23.13
CA HIS A 396 33.16 -1.86 23.84
C HIS A 396 34.15 -3.00 23.92
N SER A 397 34.29 -3.56 25.12
CA SER A 397 35.34 -4.51 25.49
C SER A 397 35.34 -5.75 24.57
N ALA A 398 34.14 -6.21 24.19
CA ALA A 398 33.97 -7.32 23.26
C ALA A 398 34.40 -6.99 21.81
N ARG A 399 34.20 -5.75 21.33
CA ARG A 399 34.63 -5.32 19.98
C ARG A 399 36.10 -4.99 19.93
N LEU A 400 36.66 -4.39 20.97
CA LEU A 400 38.09 -4.10 21.07
C LEU A 400 38.91 -5.41 20.90
N LEU A 401 38.50 -6.48 21.57
CA LEU A 401 39.07 -7.83 21.40
C LEU A 401 38.87 -8.43 19.99
N GLN A 402 37.91 -7.96 19.19
CA GLN A 402 37.79 -8.35 17.77
C GLN A 402 38.69 -7.47 16.87
N LEU A 403 38.75 -6.16 17.13
CA LEU A 403 39.59 -5.20 16.41
C LEU A 403 41.08 -5.54 16.54
N HIS A 404 41.59 -5.79 17.75
CA HIS A 404 42.99 -6.20 17.97
C HIS A 404 43.38 -7.40 17.10
N ARG A 405 42.52 -8.42 16.99
CA ARG A 405 42.77 -9.63 16.17
C ARG A 405 42.77 -9.35 14.67
N VAL A 406 41.97 -8.38 14.18
CA VAL A 406 42.03 -7.97 12.77
C VAL A 406 43.24 -7.10 12.49
N CYS A 407 43.58 -6.17 13.38
CA CYS A 407 44.77 -5.33 13.26
C CYS A 407 46.07 -6.16 13.22
N GLN A 408 46.19 -7.20 14.05
CA GLN A 408 47.29 -8.17 14.00
C GLN A 408 47.40 -8.93 12.66
N VAL A 409 46.28 -9.16 11.98
CA VAL A 409 46.23 -9.89 10.69
C VAL A 409 46.44 -8.97 9.49
N LEU A 410 46.18 -7.67 9.64
CA LEU A 410 46.35 -6.64 8.60
C LEU A 410 47.65 -5.81 8.77
N ASP A 411 48.47 -6.11 9.76
CA ASP A 411 49.69 -5.38 10.14
C ASP A 411 49.44 -3.88 10.42
N ILE A 412 48.38 -3.59 11.19
CA ILE A 412 47.96 -2.23 11.58
C ILE A 412 48.25 -2.04 13.08
N PRO A 413 48.95 -0.97 13.50
CA PRO A 413 49.17 -0.68 14.91
C PRO A 413 47.84 -0.31 15.60
N VAL A 414 47.54 -0.93 16.74
CA VAL A 414 46.31 -0.64 17.49
C VAL A 414 46.48 0.64 18.31
N ILE A 415 45.49 1.53 18.21
CA ILE A 415 45.41 2.78 18.96
C ILE A 415 44.47 2.55 20.15
N LEU A 416 44.87 3.01 21.35
CA LEU A 416 44.05 2.89 22.55
C LEU A 416 42.73 3.67 22.40
N PRO A 417 41.59 3.17 22.94
CA PRO A 417 40.31 3.85 22.84
C PRO A 417 40.35 5.26 23.44
N ILE A 418 39.87 6.23 22.66
CA ILE A 418 39.62 7.59 23.13
C ILE A 418 38.42 7.55 24.08
N THR A 419 38.51 8.25 25.21
CA THR A 419 37.43 8.42 26.17
C THR A 419 36.14 8.90 25.48
N LEU A 420 34.98 8.58 26.07
CA LEU A 420 33.74 9.13 25.55
C LEU A 420 33.67 10.63 25.90
N ASP A 421 33.41 11.43 24.87
CA ASP A 421 33.23 12.88 24.98
C ASP A 421 31.86 13.25 24.40
N ALA A 422 31.22 14.25 25.02
CA ALA A 422 29.92 14.79 24.64
C ALA A 422 29.94 15.54 23.29
N GLN A 423 31.10 15.78 22.68
CA GLN A 423 31.20 16.30 21.31
C GLN A 423 31.50 15.20 20.27
N SER A 424 31.71 13.95 20.70
CA SER A 424 32.06 12.83 19.81
C SER A 424 30.82 12.04 19.35
N ASN A 425 30.74 11.70 18.05
CA ASN A 425 29.56 11.08 17.45
C ASN A 425 29.39 9.58 17.80
N GLY A 426 30.32 9.00 18.57
CA GLY A 426 30.36 7.57 18.86
C GLY A 426 29.13 7.07 19.60
N PHE A 427 28.63 7.83 20.58
CA PHE A 427 27.41 7.44 21.29
C PHE A 427 26.17 7.50 20.39
N ALA A 428 26.13 8.40 19.39
CA ALA A 428 24.98 8.50 18.49
C ALA A 428 24.87 7.27 17.57
N GLY A 429 26.01 6.75 17.11
CA GLY A 429 26.05 5.48 16.38
C GLY A 429 25.68 4.28 17.23
N PHE A 430 26.15 4.22 18.48
CA PHE A 430 25.76 3.15 19.40
C PHE A 430 24.25 3.20 19.72
N PHE A 431 23.69 4.40 19.86
CA PHE A 431 22.25 4.59 20.07
C PHE A 431 21.41 4.29 18.81
N ASP A 432 21.93 4.57 17.62
CA ASP A 432 21.32 4.11 16.35
C ASP A 432 21.18 2.58 16.31
N ALA A 433 22.15 1.83 16.86
CA ALA A 433 22.08 0.38 17.05
C ALA A 433 21.14 -0.04 18.20
N ASP A 434 21.60 -0.01 19.47
CA ASP A 434 20.90 -0.62 20.62
C ASP A 434 19.96 0.36 21.37
N GLY A 435 20.02 1.65 21.05
CA GLY A 435 19.27 2.68 21.76
C GLY A 435 17.74 2.53 21.68
N THR A 436 17.05 2.75 22.80
CA THR A 436 15.59 2.68 22.91
C THR A 436 15.02 3.98 23.47
N ILE A 437 13.97 4.51 22.83
CA ILE A 437 13.18 5.65 23.31
C ILE A 437 11.74 5.20 23.51
N GLY A 438 11.19 5.38 24.72
CA GLY A 438 9.81 4.99 25.03
C GLY A 438 9.23 5.72 26.24
N ILE A 439 7.92 5.95 26.19
CA ILE A 439 7.12 6.56 27.27
C ILE A 439 6.34 5.44 27.95
N ALA A 440 6.32 5.43 29.28
CA ALA A 440 5.57 4.48 30.09
C ALA A 440 4.80 5.20 31.21
N MET A 441 3.61 4.71 31.57
CA MET A 441 2.85 5.28 32.69
C MET A 441 3.36 4.71 34.01
N LYS A 442 3.88 5.58 34.89
CA LYS A 442 4.39 5.22 36.23
C LYS A 442 3.69 6.08 37.28
N HIS A 443 3.06 5.45 38.27
CA HIS A 443 2.24 6.12 39.30
C HIS A 443 1.22 7.13 38.73
N ARG A 444 0.54 6.77 37.63
CA ARG A 444 -0.40 7.62 36.85
C ARG A 444 0.21 8.86 36.18
N LEU A 445 1.54 9.00 36.13
CA LEU A 445 2.24 10.02 35.35
C LEU A 445 2.96 9.39 34.13
N PRO A 446 2.94 10.02 32.95
CA PRO A 446 3.71 9.54 31.81
C PRO A 446 5.20 9.87 32.00
N GLN A 447 6.05 8.85 32.01
CA GLN A 447 7.50 8.98 32.14
C GLN A 447 8.18 8.63 30.81
N LEU A 448 8.80 9.62 30.18
CA LEU A 448 9.75 9.40 29.09
C LEU A 448 11.01 8.71 29.62
N SER A 449 11.48 7.70 28.89
CA SER A 449 12.72 6.99 29.16
C SER A 449 13.56 6.87 27.88
N ILE A 450 14.84 7.21 28.01
CA ILE A 450 15.87 6.85 27.02
C ILE A 450 16.74 5.78 27.67
N ARG A 451 16.98 4.67 26.96
CA ARG A 451 17.58 3.45 27.52
C ARG A 451 18.54 2.80 26.53
N VAL A 452 19.59 2.17 27.04
CA VAL A 452 20.47 1.29 26.26
C VAL A 452 20.96 0.13 27.14
N THR A 453 21.26 -1.01 26.53
CA THR A 453 21.65 -2.26 27.21
C THR A 453 23.09 -2.67 26.89
N ASN A 454 23.73 -3.37 27.85
CA ASN A 454 24.95 -4.13 27.60
C ASN A 454 25.08 -5.29 28.58
N LYS A 455 25.96 -6.25 28.30
CA LYS A 455 26.31 -7.35 29.22
C LYS A 455 27.39 -6.97 30.24
N LEU A 456 28.21 -5.98 29.92
CA LEU A 456 29.33 -5.54 30.75
C LEU A 456 29.04 -4.15 31.34
N LEU A 457 29.25 -4.02 32.65
CA LEU A 457 29.04 -2.75 33.37
C LEU A 457 29.96 -1.64 32.86
N GLN A 458 31.25 -1.95 32.67
CA GLN A 458 32.26 -1.01 32.15
C GLN A 458 31.92 -0.43 30.76
N ASP A 459 31.20 -1.19 29.92
CA ASP A 459 30.78 -0.74 28.59
C ASP A 459 29.59 0.26 28.64
N VAL A 460 28.96 0.45 29.81
CA VAL A 460 27.87 1.45 30.04
C VAL A 460 28.17 2.50 31.12
N GLU A 461 29.18 2.30 31.98
CA GLU A 461 29.59 3.28 33.00
C GLU A 461 30.00 4.62 32.39
N SER A 462 30.66 4.61 31.23
CA SER A 462 31.04 5.83 30.50
C SER A 462 29.83 6.70 30.13
N TYR A 463 28.67 6.11 29.84
CA TYR A 463 27.44 6.85 29.54
C TYR A 463 26.88 7.55 30.78
N LYS A 464 27.05 6.95 31.97
CA LYS A 464 26.66 7.59 33.23
C LYS A 464 27.56 8.78 33.58
N VAL A 465 28.85 8.71 33.26
CA VAL A 465 29.81 9.81 33.49
C VAL A 465 29.53 10.99 32.55
N VAL A 466 29.22 10.73 31.27
CA VAL A 466 29.05 11.79 30.25
C VAL A 466 27.62 12.34 30.20
N PHE A 467 26.60 11.49 30.33
CA PHE A 467 25.19 11.84 30.12
C PHE A 467 24.30 11.70 31.36
N GLY A 468 24.86 11.34 32.52
CA GLY A 468 24.11 11.20 33.78
C GLY A 468 23.19 9.97 33.81
N GLY A 469 22.03 10.09 34.48
CA GLY A 469 21.09 9.00 34.63
C GLY A 469 21.56 7.85 35.55
N SER A 470 20.86 6.71 35.45
CA SER A 470 20.99 5.57 36.36
C SER A 470 21.24 4.27 35.61
N ILE A 471 22.19 3.47 36.11
CA ILE A 471 22.43 2.08 35.69
C ILE A 471 21.75 1.14 36.69
N TYR A 472 21.07 0.12 36.20
CA TYR A 472 20.62 -1.02 37.00
C TYR A 472 20.90 -2.34 36.28
N PHE A 473 20.98 -3.43 37.04
CA PHE A 473 21.13 -4.78 36.50
C PHE A 473 19.76 -5.44 36.37
N ASP A 474 19.44 -5.95 35.19
CA ASP A 474 18.23 -6.70 34.88
C ASP A 474 18.56 -8.21 34.81
N SER A 475 18.01 -8.97 35.75
CA SER A 475 18.16 -10.42 35.85
C SER A 475 17.16 -11.20 34.98
N SER A 476 16.13 -10.55 34.43
CA SER A 476 14.98 -11.23 33.81
C SER A 476 15.28 -11.92 32.48
N GLN A 477 16.35 -11.51 31.78
CA GLN A 477 16.79 -12.14 30.53
C GLN A 477 18.32 -12.33 30.48
N ASN A 478 18.84 -13.32 31.19
CA ASN A 478 20.23 -13.80 31.04
C ASN A 478 21.33 -12.74 31.34
N GLY A 479 20.98 -11.74 32.18
CA GLY A 479 21.89 -10.74 32.75
C GLY A 479 22.31 -9.61 31.80
N TYR A 480 21.71 -8.43 31.95
CA TYR A 480 22.14 -7.20 31.28
C TYR A 480 22.19 -6.01 32.26
N TYR A 481 23.17 -5.13 32.08
CA TYR A 481 23.15 -3.79 32.66
C TYR A 481 22.37 -2.88 31.71
N GLN A 482 21.32 -2.24 32.22
CA GLN A 482 20.58 -1.23 31.49
C GLN A 482 20.92 0.15 32.05
N TRP A 483 21.54 1.00 31.23
CA TRP A 483 21.66 2.42 31.51
C TRP A 483 20.40 3.14 31.06
N SER A 484 19.91 4.08 31.88
CA SER A 484 18.65 4.78 31.63
C SER A 484 18.66 6.23 32.08
N VAL A 485 18.11 7.07 31.21
CA VAL A 485 17.90 8.50 31.42
C VAL A 485 16.40 8.76 31.52
N GLN A 486 16.00 9.37 32.64
CA GLN A 486 14.60 9.62 33.01
C GLN A 486 14.37 11.01 33.64
N SER A 487 15.43 11.71 34.08
CA SER A 487 15.31 13.06 34.63
C SER A 487 15.22 14.07 33.48
N ARG A 488 14.39 15.12 33.63
CA ARG A 488 14.22 16.13 32.58
C ARG A 488 15.52 16.85 32.23
N LYS A 489 16.38 17.10 33.22
CA LYS A 489 17.70 17.71 33.03
C LYS A 489 18.56 16.85 32.09
N ASP A 490 18.64 15.56 32.38
CA ASP A 490 19.51 14.64 31.65
C ASP A 490 18.95 14.34 30.25
N VAL A 491 17.61 14.25 30.10
CA VAL A 491 16.98 14.12 28.76
C VAL A 491 17.23 15.36 27.90
N ILE A 492 17.17 16.58 28.45
CA ILE A 492 17.46 17.81 27.70
C ILE A 492 18.95 17.87 27.29
N MET A 493 19.87 17.54 28.20
CA MET A 493 21.30 17.45 27.88
C MET A 493 21.59 16.42 26.77
N MET A 494 20.89 15.29 26.80
CA MET A 494 20.94 14.27 25.74
C MET A 494 20.32 14.77 24.42
N LEU A 495 19.31 15.66 24.49
CA LEU A 495 18.67 16.28 23.33
C LEU A 495 19.55 17.31 22.63
N ASP A 496 20.31 18.11 23.38
CA ASP A 496 21.28 19.03 22.79
C ASP A 496 22.51 18.29 22.23
N TYR A 497 22.95 17.20 22.87
CA TYR A 497 23.91 16.26 22.27
C TYR A 497 23.42 15.76 20.91
N PHE A 498 22.20 15.22 20.84
CA PHE A 498 21.69 14.63 19.60
C PHE A 498 21.42 15.66 18.49
N LYS A 499 21.07 16.92 18.82
CA LYS A 499 21.03 18.04 17.86
C LYS A 499 22.39 18.33 17.21
N SER A 500 23.50 18.11 17.94
CA SER A 500 24.86 18.35 17.44
C SER A 500 25.50 17.17 16.70
N SER A 501 24.96 15.95 16.87
CA SER A 501 25.57 14.68 16.42
C SER A 501 24.86 14.07 15.20
N THR A 502 25.55 13.21 14.44
CA THR A 502 24.95 12.58 13.24
C THR A 502 24.07 11.35 13.55
N PHE A 503 22.88 11.57 14.11
CA PHE A 503 21.87 10.53 14.38
C PHE A 503 21.06 10.17 13.12
N ARG A 504 20.88 8.88 12.79
CA ARG A 504 20.41 8.46 11.44
C ARG A 504 19.36 7.33 11.37
N SER A 505 19.06 6.65 12.47
CA SER A 505 18.03 5.58 12.52
C SER A 505 16.61 6.14 12.49
N HIS A 506 15.63 5.25 12.31
CA HIS A 506 14.20 5.58 12.42
C HIS A 506 13.80 6.21 13.78
N LYS A 507 14.61 5.98 14.82
CA LYS A 507 14.42 6.46 16.20
C LYS A 507 14.45 7.99 16.30
N SER A 508 15.13 8.66 15.37
CA SER A 508 15.16 10.12 15.20
C SER A 508 13.78 10.77 15.21
N ARG A 509 12.75 10.10 14.65
CA ARG A 509 11.37 10.62 14.63
C ARG A 509 10.79 10.83 16.03
N ARG A 510 10.95 9.86 16.94
CA ARG A 510 10.54 10.00 18.34
C ARG A 510 11.38 11.02 19.07
N PHE A 511 12.62 11.22 18.64
CA PHE A 511 13.53 12.19 19.23
C PHE A 511 13.05 13.64 19.05
N PHE A 512 12.62 14.00 17.85
CA PHE A 512 12.04 15.33 17.59
C PHE A 512 10.71 15.59 18.31
N LEU A 513 10.02 14.55 18.81
CA LEU A 513 8.81 14.67 19.61
C LEU A 513 9.09 14.92 21.11
N ILE A 514 10.35 14.89 21.59
CA ILE A 514 10.68 15.05 23.01
C ILE A 514 10.38 16.49 23.51
N GLU A 515 10.53 17.50 22.66
CA GLU A 515 10.15 18.88 23.01
C GLU A 515 8.63 19.03 23.13
N GLU A 516 7.87 18.41 22.21
CA GLU A 516 6.39 18.36 22.27
C GLU A 516 5.90 17.60 23.52
N TYR A 517 6.55 16.48 23.89
CA TYR A 517 6.28 15.74 25.12
C TYR A 517 6.37 16.64 26.36
N TYR A 518 7.48 17.38 26.53
CA TYR A 518 7.64 18.23 27.71
C TYR A 518 6.70 19.44 27.70
N SER A 519 6.44 20.05 26.54
CA SER A 519 5.46 21.14 26.42
C SER A 519 4.06 20.68 26.87
N LEU A 520 3.63 19.48 26.46
CA LEU A 520 2.32 18.94 26.84
C LEU A 520 2.30 18.39 28.27
N TYR A 521 3.45 17.94 28.80
CA TYR A 521 3.61 17.53 30.19
C TYR A 521 3.42 18.70 31.15
N ASP A 522 4.03 19.86 30.86
CA ASP A 522 3.91 21.08 31.68
C ASP A 522 2.47 21.64 31.67
N LEU A 523 1.79 21.56 30.53
CA LEU A 523 0.37 21.83 30.38
C LEU A 523 -0.55 20.78 31.05
N LYS A 524 0.02 19.76 31.70
CA LYS A 524 -0.67 18.64 32.35
C LYS A 524 -1.66 17.92 31.42
N ALA A 525 -1.40 17.97 30.11
CA ALA A 525 -2.29 17.49 29.06
C ALA A 525 -2.54 15.98 29.15
N PHE A 526 -1.64 15.22 29.78
CA PHE A 526 -1.82 13.80 30.06
C PHE A 526 -2.98 13.45 31.00
N LYS A 527 -3.57 14.43 31.70
CA LYS A 527 -4.80 14.23 32.49
C LYS A 527 -6.05 14.29 31.60
N PRO A 528 -7.00 13.35 31.71
CA PRO A 528 -8.26 13.39 30.97
C PRO A 528 -9.03 14.71 31.11
N ASP A 529 -9.00 15.30 32.32
CA ASP A 529 -9.71 16.53 32.66
C ASP A 529 -9.02 17.81 32.15
N SER A 530 -7.89 17.70 31.45
CA SER A 530 -7.17 18.85 30.90
C SER A 530 -7.80 19.32 29.59
N ILE A 531 -7.98 20.64 29.44
CA ILE A 531 -8.36 21.27 28.16
C ILE A 531 -7.39 20.93 27.01
N HIS A 532 -6.16 20.51 27.34
CA HIS A 532 -5.14 20.11 26.37
C HIS A 532 -5.11 18.59 26.10
N HIS A 533 -6.01 17.78 26.70
CA HIS A 533 -5.95 16.32 26.59
C HIS A 533 -6.02 15.80 25.14
N LYS A 534 -6.79 16.48 24.27
CA LYS A 534 -6.82 16.17 22.83
C LYS A 534 -5.46 16.33 22.15
N ALA A 535 -4.63 17.28 22.59
CA ALA A 535 -3.27 17.46 22.09
C ALA A 535 -2.31 16.39 22.64
N TRP A 536 -2.50 15.94 23.88
CA TRP A 536 -1.76 14.79 24.43
C TRP A 536 -2.05 13.48 23.67
N LEU A 537 -3.31 13.24 23.33
CA LEU A 537 -3.71 12.08 22.51
C LEU A 537 -3.10 12.15 21.10
N ALA A 538 -3.13 13.33 20.44
CA ALA A 538 -2.47 13.53 19.15
C ALA A 538 -0.94 13.35 19.22
N PHE A 539 -0.31 13.73 20.33
CA PHE A 539 1.11 13.46 20.58
C PHE A 539 1.41 11.96 20.75
N LEU A 540 0.57 11.21 21.50
CA LEU A 540 0.73 9.76 21.63
C LEU A 540 0.50 9.03 20.31
N ASP A 541 -0.40 9.51 19.45
CA ASP A 541 -0.60 8.98 18.11
C ASP A 541 0.67 9.15 17.24
N LYS A 542 1.19 10.39 17.13
CA LYS A 542 2.49 10.69 16.48
C LYS A 542 3.63 9.81 17.01
N TRP A 543 3.62 9.49 18.30
CA TRP A 543 4.65 8.68 18.95
C TRP A 543 4.60 7.19 18.53
N ASN A 544 3.44 6.67 18.14
CA ASN A 544 3.20 5.23 17.96
C ASN A 544 3.06 4.75 16.51
N ASN A 545 2.68 5.62 15.57
CA ASN A 545 1.95 5.20 14.38
C ASN A 545 2.71 4.39 13.29
N ARG A 546 2.02 3.44 12.61
CA ARG A 546 2.50 2.62 11.47
C ARG A 546 1.39 2.17 10.48
N ARG A 547 0.99 3.04 9.55
CA ARG A 547 0.73 2.79 8.10
C ARG A 547 0.09 1.41 7.63
N GLU A 548 -1.06 1.18 6.91
CA GLU A 548 -1.86 1.90 5.84
C GLU A 548 -2.25 1.02 4.55
N LYS A 549 -3.27 1.30 3.63
CA LYS A 549 -3.50 0.71 2.19
C LYS A 549 -4.84 1.00 1.32
N HIS A 550 -4.92 0.84 -0.07
CA HIS A 550 -6.02 1.09 -1.14
C HIS A 550 -6.02 0.22 -2.47
N PRO A 551 -7.16 -0.05 -3.23
CA PRO A 551 -7.78 0.87 -4.21
C PRO A 551 -9.28 0.69 -4.59
N GLU A 552 -10.19 0.12 -3.77
CA GLU A 552 -11.47 -0.48 -4.27
C GLU A 552 -12.24 0.35 -5.32
N VAL A 553 -12.41 1.65 -5.09
CA VAL A 553 -13.15 2.57 -5.98
C VAL A 553 -12.65 2.61 -7.44
N TYR A 554 -11.38 2.29 -7.69
CA TYR A 554 -10.82 2.23 -9.05
C TYR A 554 -11.26 0.99 -9.83
N ILE A 555 -11.58 -0.09 -9.12
CA ILE A 555 -12.07 -1.37 -9.67
C ILE A 555 -13.44 -1.17 -10.33
N LEU A 556 -14.28 -0.32 -9.72
CA LEU A 556 -15.67 -0.06 -10.14
C LEU A 556 -15.80 0.79 -11.42
N ILE A 557 -14.73 1.45 -11.86
CA ILE A 557 -14.74 2.37 -13.02
C ILE A 557 -13.93 1.87 -14.22
N LEU A 558 -12.93 1.01 -13.99
CA LEU A 558 -12.03 0.55 -15.05
C LEU A 558 -12.76 -0.21 -16.17
N PRO A 559 -13.63 -1.21 -15.93
CA PRO A 559 -14.35 -1.88 -17.01
C PRO A 559 -15.34 -0.95 -17.72
N GLY A 560 -15.99 -0.06 -16.96
CA GLY A 560 -16.84 0.99 -17.52
C GLY A 560 -16.08 1.87 -18.53
N SER A 561 -14.85 2.27 -18.20
CA SER A 561 -13.99 3.01 -19.13
C SER A 561 -13.61 2.21 -20.39
N GLY A 562 -13.54 0.87 -20.30
CA GLY A 562 -13.42 -0.03 -21.43
C GLY A 562 -14.64 -0.04 -22.35
N ILE A 563 -15.85 -0.08 -21.75
CA ILE A 563 -17.15 0.02 -22.46
C ILE A 563 -17.24 1.36 -23.21
N ILE A 564 -16.98 2.48 -22.52
CA ILE A 564 -17.01 3.83 -23.11
C ILE A 564 -16.02 3.94 -24.27
N SER A 565 -14.82 3.36 -24.15
CA SER A 565 -13.84 3.35 -25.24
C SER A 565 -14.34 2.66 -26.51
N HIS A 566 -15.10 1.57 -26.40
CA HIS A 566 -15.71 0.90 -27.55
C HIS A 566 -16.81 1.75 -28.18
N ILE A 567 -17.71 2.29 -27.36
CA ILE A 567 -18.86 3.09 -27.80
C ILE A 567 -18.38 4.37 -28.51
N VAL A 568 -17.44 5.11 -27.91
CA VAL A 568 -16.85 6.32 -28.50
C VAL A 568 -16.20 6.02 -29.85
N SER A 569 -15.47 4.92 -29.98
CA SER A 569 -14.83 4.53 -31.26
C SER A 569 -15.88 4.23 -32.34
N THR A 570 -16.87 3.39 -32.04
CA THR A 570 -17.91 2.97 -32.98
C THR A 570 -18.77 4.15 -33.45
N PHE A 571 -19.30 4.95 -32.53
CA PHE A 571 -20.20 6.05 -32.88
C PHE A 571 -19.48 7.31 -33.38
N SER A 572 -18.17 7.45 -33.18
CA SER A 572 -17.34 8.47 -33.88
C SER A 572 -16.82 7.98 -35.24
N ARG A 573 -16.98 6.68 -35.55
CA ARG A 573 -16.46 6.00 -36.74
C ARG A 573 -14.94 6.14 -36.92
N LYS A 574 -14.19 6.14 -35.81
CA LYS A 574 -12.73 6.35 -35.80
C LYS A 574 -12.05 5.43 -34.77
N PRO A 575 -10.89 4.82 -35.06
CA PRO A 575 -10.13 4.08 -34.05
C PRO A 575 -9.76 4.98 -32.87
N VAL A 576 -9.63 4.37 -31.68
CA VAL A 576 -9.34 5.10 -30.43
C VAL A 576 -7.96 5.76 -30.49
N PHE A 577 -7.92 7.07 -30.26
CA PHE A 577 -6.69 7.85 -30.26
C PHE A 577 -5.78 7.42 -29.09
N GLY A 578 -4.52 7.09 -29.40
CA GLY A 578 -3.53 6.74 -28.38
C GLY A 578 -3.81 5.42 -27.64
N TYR A 579 -4.32 4.38 -28.32
CA TYR A 579 -4.63 3.06 -27.74
C TYR A 579 -3.60 2.54 -26.71
N LEU A 580 -2.30 2.54 -27.03
CA LEU A 580 -1.27 2.09 -26.09
C LEU A 580 -1.16 3.00 -24.86
N GLY A 581 -1.28 4.32 -25.04
CA GLY A 581 -1.34 5.29 -23.94
C GLY A 581 -2.54 5.03 -23.02
N MET A 582 -3.68 4.64 -23.56
CA MET A 582 -4.85 4.24 -22.76
C MET A 582 -4.66 2.91 -22.03
N VAL A 583 -3.99 1.93 -22.65
CA VAL A 583 -3.61 0.66 -21.99
C VAL A 583 -2.68 0.94 -20.81
N TYR A 584 -1.60 1.69 -21.03
CA TYR A 584 -0.67 2.08 -19.96
C TYR A 584 -1.34 2.94 -18.89
N ALA A 585 -2.26 3.85 -19.26
CA ALA A 585 -3.03 4.62 -18.29
C ALA A 585 -3.94 3.75 -17.42
N MET A 586 -4.60 2.73 -17.99
CA MET A 586 -5.37 1.76 -17.19
C MET A 586 -4.47 0.97 -16.23
N ILE A 587 -3.35 0.43 -16.71
CA ILE A 587 -2.38 -0.29 -15.87
C ILE A 587 -1.84 0.62 -14.76
N SER A 588 -1.53 1.87 -15.09
CA SER A 588 -1.06 2.88 -14.13
C SER A 588 -2.12 3.17 -13.06
N ILE A 589 -3.41 3.27 -13.41
CA ILE A 589 -4.48 3.43 -12.41
C ILE A 589 -4.58 2.20 -11.50
N GLY A 590 -4.48 0.98 -12.06
CA GLY A 590 -4.49 -0.25 -11.27
C GLY A 590 -3.33 -0.33 -10.27
N VAL A 591 -2.11 0.05 -10.69
CA VAL A 591 -0.90 0.01 -9.84
C VAL A 591 -0.81 1.20 -8.89
N LEU A 592 -1.18 2.41 -9.32
CA LEU A 592 -1.16 3.60 -8.46
C LEU A 592 -2.31 3.58 -7.45
N GLY A 593 -3.44 2.93 -7.75
CA GLY A 593 -4.48 2.67 -6.77
C GLY A 593 -3.88 2.04 -5.51
N PHE A 594 -2.98 1.06 -5.70
CA PHE A 594 -2.16 0.42 -4.66
C PHE A 594 -1.12 1.35 -4.00
N LEU A 595 -1.28 2.68 -4.06
CA LEU A 595 -0.35 3.66 -3.48
C LEU A 595 -1.02 4.89 -2.82
N VAL A 596 -2.35 5.04 -2.82
CA VAL A 596 -3.00 6.37 -2.58
C VAL A 596 -3.96 6.52 -1.40
N TRP A 597 -4.38 5.44 -0.79
CA TRP A 597 -5.50 5.35 0.16
C TRP A 597 -5.72 6.45 1.19
N ALA A 598 -4.67 6.97 1.83
CA ALA A 598 -4.83 7.59 3.15
C ALA A 598 -5.61 8.92 3.10
N HIS A 599 -6.01 9.36 1.91
CA HIS A 599 -7.05 10.36 1.72
C HIS A 599 -8.39 10.01 2.38
N HIS A 600 -8.73 8.73 2.55
CA HIS A 600 -9.88 8.32 3.37
C HIS A 600 -9.61 8.32 4.89
N MET A 601 -8.42 8.77 5.31
CA MET A 601 -7.96 8.73 6.71
C MET A 601 -7.19 9.99 7.13
N PHE A 602 -7.26 11.09 6.36
CA PHE A 602 -6.49 12.32 6.65
C PHE A 602 -6.83 12.98 7.99
N THR A 603 -7.98 12.63 8.57
CA THR A 603 -8.52 13.10 9.85
C THR A 603 -8.09 12.26 11.06
N VAL A 604 -7.60 11.03 10.89
CA VAL A 604 -7.46 10.07 12.03
C VAL A 604 -6.23 10.30 12.92
N GLY A 605 -5.31 11.18 12.53
CA GLY A 605 -4.09 11.50 13.28
C GLY A 605 -2.79 11.44 12.48
N LEU A 606 -2.81 10.81 11.30
CA LEU A 606 -1.65 10.50 10.45
C LEU A 606 -0.58 11.60 10.37
N ASP A 607 0.69 11.18 10.43
CA ASP A 607 1.84 12.08 10.41
C ASP A 607 1.92 12.93 9.13
N VAL A 608 2.59 14.09 9.23
CA VAL A 608 2.59 15.12 8.18
C VAL A 608 3.28 14.63 6.90
N ASP A 609 4.43 13.95 7.02
CA ASP A 609 5.15 13.39 5.86
C ASP A 609 4.29 12.36 5.12
N THR A 610 3.61 11.52 5.88
CA THR A 610 2.65 10.52 5.39
C THR A 610 1.50 11.22 4.67
N ARG A 611 0.77 12.15 5.30
CA ARG A 611 -0.34 12.87 4.65
C ARG A 611 0.09 13.66 3.41
N ALA A 612 1.29 14.23 3.41
CA ALA A 612 1.89 14.89 2.24
C ALA A 612 2.20 13.90 1.11
N TYR A 613 2.80 12.74 1.41
CA TYR A 613 3.00 11.65 0.45
C TYR A 613 1.68 11.24 -0.21
N PHE A 614 0.61 11.09 0.57
CA PHE A 614 -0.69 10.68 0.05
C PHE A 614 -1.40 11.74 -0.76
N THR A 615 -1.24 13.01 -0.38
CA THR A 615 -1.70 14.13 -1.18
C THR A 615 -1.06 14.07 -2.57
N ALA A 616 0.27 13.95 -2.63
CA ALA A 616 1.00 13.84 -3.89
C ALA A 616 0.62 12.57 -4.68
N ALA A 617 0.60 11.40 -4.04
CA ALA A 617 0.28 10.14 -4.70
C ALA A 617 -1.14 10.10 -5.27
N THR A 618 -2.13 10.61 -4.52
CA THR A 618 -3.54 10.66 -4.97
C THR A 618 -3.69 11.61 -6.15
N MET A 619 -3.06 12.78 -6.10
CA MET A 619 -3.06 13.74 -7.22
C MET A 619 -2.41 13.18 -8.50
N ILE A 620 -1.39 12.32 -8.39
CA ILE A 620 -0.75 11.69 -9.56
C ILE A 620 -1.74 10.80 -10.35
N ILE A 621 -2.77 10.21 -9.73
CA ILE A 621 -3.79 9.41 -10.45
C ILE A 621 -4.66 10.26 -11.40
N ALA A 622 -4.73 11.58 -11.19
CA ALA A 622 -5.39 12.48 -12.14
C ALA A 622 -4.71 12.45 -13.53
N VAL A 623 -3.41 12.16 -13.62
CA VAL A 623 -2.65 12.14 -14.89
C VAL A 623 -3.10 11.03 -15.84
N PRO A 624 -3.03 9.72 -15.49
CA PRO A 624 -3.53 8.65 -16.38
C PRO A 624 -5.05 8.73 -16.59
N THR A 625 -5.80 9.27 -15.62
CA THR A 625 -7.24 9.51 -15.77
C THR A 625 -7.51 10.58 -16.84
N GLY A 626 -6.76 11.69 -16.81
CA GLY A 626 -6.78 12.76 -17.80
C GLY A 626 -6.38 12.27 -19.20
N ILE A 627 -5.32 11.45 -19.31
CA ILE A 627 -4.90 10.83 -20.58
C ILE A 627 -6.07 10.09 -21.25
N LYS A 628 -6.85 9.31 -20.49
CA LYS A 628 -8.02 8.59 -21.03
C LYS A 628 -9.13 9.56 -21.48
N ILE A 629 -9.39 10.62 -20.71
CA ILE A 629 -10.37 11.65 -21.06
C ILE A 629 -9.99 12.38 -22.35
N PHE A 630 -8.74 12.85 -22.46
CA PHE A 630 -8.24 13.49 -23.67
C PHE A 630 -8.19 12.53 -24.86
N SER A 631 -7.86 11.25 -24.67
CA SER A 631 -7.96 10.23 -25.73
C SER A 631 -9.39 10.04 -26.24
N TRP A 632 -10.43 10.03 -25.39
CA TRP A 632 -11.82 9.97 -25.87
C TRP A 632 -12.21 11.23 -26.65
N ILE A 633 -11.85 12.42 -26.15
CA ILE A 633 -12.10 13.69 -26.86
C ILE A 633 -11.39 13.72 -28.21
N ALA A 634 -10.12 13.33 -28.28
CA ALA A 634 -9.34 13.21 -29.51
C ALA A 634 -9.86 12.10 -30.45
N THR A 635 -10.56 11.09 -29.93
CA THR A 635 -11.26 10.09 -30.75
C THR A 635 -12.53 10.67 -31.38
N MET A 636 -13.29 11.48 -30.65
CA MET A 636 -14.47 12.18 -31.17
C MET A 636 -14.11 13.31 -32.15
N TRP A 637 -13.00 14.02 -31.93
CA TRP A 637 -12.56 15.14 -32.76
C TRP A 637 -12.35 14.74 -34.22
N GLY A 638 -13.00 15.44 -35.15
CA GLY A 638 -12.98 15.09 -36.58
C GLY A 638 -13.63 13.74 -36.93
N GLY A 639 -14.38 13.13 -36.01
CA GLY A 639 -15.16 11.92 -36.24
C GLY A 639 -16.57 12.22 -36.75
N SER A 640 -17.19 11.23 -37.41
CA SER A 640 -18.59 11.29 -37.89
C SER A 640 -19.55 10.89 -36.76
N ILE A 641 -19.65 11.73 -35.72
CA ILE A 641 -20.37 11.41 -34.48
C ILE A 641 -21.86 11.13 -34.72
N GLN A 642 -22.32 9.95 -34.28
CA GLN A 642 -23.73 9.56 -34.27
C GLN A 642 -24.29 9.56 -32.84
N TYR A 643 -25.11 10.56 -32.51
CA TYR A 643 -25.78 10.70 -31.21
C TYR A 643 -26.94 9.72 -31.04
N LYS A 644 -26.62 8.43 -30.92
CA LYS A 644 -27.54 7.39 -30.46
C LYS A 644 -27.48 7.24 -28.94
N THR A 645 -28.50 6.63 -28.33
CA THR A 645 -28.60 6.42 -26.86
C THR A 645 -27.28 6.00 -26.19
N PRO A 646 -26.49 5.02 -26.70
CA PRO A 646 -25.23 4.64 -26.05
C PRO A 646 -24.17 5.75 -26.08
N MET A 647 -24.11 6.50 -27.18
CA MET A 647 -23.19 7.63 -27.34
C MET A 647 -23.59 8.83 -26.47
N LEU A 648 -24.89 9.05 -26.25
CA LEU A 648 -25.36 10.05 -25.28
C LEU A 648 -24.91 9.70 -23.86
N PHE A 649 -25.13 8.45 -23.41
CA PHE A 649 -24.59 8.00 -22.12
C PHE A 649 -23.06 8.07 -22.05
N ALA A 650 -22.34 7.83 -23.16
CA ALA A 650 -20.87 7.96 -23.20
C ALA A 650 -20.37 9.41 -23.13
N VAL A 651 -21.01 10.37 -23.80
CA VAL A 651 -20.68 11.80 -23.69
C VAL A 651 -21.07 12.32 -22.30
N GLY A 652 -22.23 11.93 -21.78
CA GLY A 652 -22.66 12.22 -20.41
C GLY A 652 -21.68 11.69 -19.36
N PHE A 653 -21.20 10.44 -19.53
CA PHE A 653 -20.11 9.87 -18.73
C PHE A 653 -18.87 10.77 -18.78
N ILE A 654 -18.34 11.10 -19.97
CA ILE A 654 -17.09 11.87 -20.08
C ILE A 654 -17.22 13.22 -19.36
N PHE A 655 -18.34 13.93 -19.53
CA PHE A 655 -18.59 15.21 -18.89
C PHE A 655 -18.71 15.09 -17.36
N LEU A 656 -19.62 14.25 -16.87
CA LEU A 656 -19.94 14.14 -15.45
C LEU A 656 -18.81 13.46 -14.64
N PHE A 657 -18.10 12.51 -15.26
CA PHE A 657 -16.91 11.89 -14.68
C PHE A 657 -15.73 12.88 -14.60
N THR A 658 -15.59 13.81 -15.55
CA THR A 658 -14.59 14.88 -15.46
C THR A 658 -14.89 15.82 -14.29
N ILE A 659 -16.15 16.21 -14.08
CA ILE A 659 -16.58 16.97 -12.89
C ILE A 659 -16.32 16.19 -11.59
N GLY A 660 -16.59 14.87 -11.60
CA GLY A 660 -16.21 13.98 -10.50
C GLY A 660 -14.71 13.96 -10.23
N GLY A 661 -13.88 13.81 -11.25
CA GLY A 661 -12.42 13.84 -11.13
C GLY A 661 -11.90 15.17 -10.58
N LEU A 662 -12.38 16.31 -11.10
CA LEU A 662 -11.99 17.64 -10.64
C LEU A 662 -12.39 17.89 -9.17
N THR A 663 -13.61 17.49 -8.77
CA THR A 663 -14.04 17.59 -7.37
C THR A 663 -13.22 16.69 -6.44
N GLY A 664 -12.66 15.57 -6.94
CA GLY A 664 -11.82 14.64 -6.19
C GLY A 664 -10.39 15.11 -5.93
N ILE A 665 -9.87 16.04 -6.74
CA ILE A 665 -8.55 16.65 -6.50
C ILE A 665 -8.56 17.51 -5.23
N VAL A 666 -9.74 17.96 -4.78
CA VAL A 666 -9.91 18.79 -3.57
C VAL A 666 -9.70 17.99 -2.26
N PRO A 667 -10.44 16.90 -1.96
CA PRO A 667 -10.19 16.06 -0.78
C PRO A 667 -8.91 15.22 -0.91
N ALA A 668 -8.36 15.07 -2.11
CA ALA A 668 -6.99 14.56 -2.26
C ALA A 668 -5.94 15.46 -1.58
N ASN A 669 -6.26 16.72 -1.26
CA ASN A 669 -5.41 17.58 -0.45
C ASN A 669 -5.71 17.41 1.05
N SER A 670 -4.79 16.81 1.80
CA SER A 670 -4.91 16.57 3.25
C SER A 670 -5.05 17.81 4.14
N GLY A 671 -4.81 19.02 3.63
CA GLY A 671 -5.12 20.27 4.33
C GLY A 671 -6.55 20.75 4.10
N LEU A 672 -7.13 20.48 2.92
CA LEU A 672 -8.52 20.82 2.60
C LEU A 672 -9.50 19.76 3.12
N ASP A 673 -9.10 18.49 3.09
CA ASP A 673 -9.96 17.39 3.56
C ASP A 673 -10.35 17.53 5.04
N ILE A 674 -9.51 18.15 5.88
CA ILE A 674 -9.84 18.47 7.29
C ILE A 674 -11.17 19.25 7.42
N ALA A 675 -11.56 20.03 6.40
CA ALA A 675 -12.81 20.78 6.36
C ALA A 675 -13.92 20.15 5.48
N LEU A 676 -13.62 19.04 4.80
CA LEU A 676 -14.53 18.39 3.82
C LEU A 676 -14.85 16.92 4.16
N HIS A 677 -14.04 16.27 5.00
CA HIS A 677 -14.20 14.89 5.45
C HIS A 677 -15.59 14.66 6.07
N ASP A 678 -16.22 13.53 5.75
CA ASP A 678 -17.60 13.16 6.13
C ASP A 678 -18.71 14.18 5.78
N THR A 679 -18.39 15.28 5.09
CA THR A 679 -19.41 16.23 4.61
C THR A 679 -20.09 15.75 3.33
N TYR A 680 -21.21 16.38 2.99
CA TYR A 680 -21.87 16.18 1.70
C TYR A 680 -20.99 16.51 0.49
N TYR A 681 -19.84 17.19 0.63
CA TYR A 681 -18.87 17.36 -0.45
C TYR A 681 -18.28 16.01 -0.90
N VAL A 682 -17.80 15.19 0.04
CA VAL A 682 -17.23 13.86 -0.26
C VAL A 682 -18.32 12.93 -0.81
N VAL A 683 -19.52 12.98 -0.23
CA VAL A 683 -20.69 12.25 -0.74
C VAL A 683 -21.01 12.65 -2.17
N ALA A 684 -21.02 13.95 -2.48
CA ALA A 684 -21.28 14.46 -3.83
C ALA A 684 -20.18 14.06 -4.82
N HIS A 685 -18.90 14.24 -4.47
CA HIS A 685 -17.76 13.80 -5.27
C HIS A 685 -17.88 12.30 -5.63
N PHE A 686 -18.04 11.43 -4.62
CA PHE A 686 -18.17 9.99 -4.83
C PHE A 686 -19.39 9.65 -5.70
N HIS A 687 -20.53 10.33 -5.49
CA HIS A 687 -21.71 10.15 -6.34
C HIS A 687 -21.58 10.77 -7.75
N TYR A 688 -20.59 11.61 -8.06
CA TYR A 688 -20.25 11.91 -9.45
C TYR A 688 -19.48 10.73 -10.07
N VAL A 689 -18.44 10.26 -9.38
CA VAL A 689 -17.55 9.17 -9.86
C VAL A 689 -18.28 7.83 -10.00
N LEU A 690 -19.06 7.40 -8.99
CA LEU A 690 -19.76 6.12 -8.99
C LEU A 690 -21.10 6.18 -9.77
N SER A 691 -22.02 7.07 -9.38
CA SER A 691 -23.36 7.10 -9.98
C SER A 691 -23.38 7.70 -11.39
N MET A 692 -22.54 8.70 -11.70
CA MET A 692 -22.45 9.28 -13.05
C MET A 692 -21.29 8.71 -13.89
N GLY A 693 -20.39 7.92 -13.28
CA GLY A 693 -19.41 7.10 -13.99
C GLY A 693 -19.90 5.66 -14.20
N ALA A 694 -19.85 4.83 -13.16
CA ALA A 694 -20.10 3.40 -13.29
C ALA A 694 -21.50 3.05 -13.81
N VAL A 695 -22.57 3.70 -13.30
CA VAL A 695 -23.95 3.42 -13.76
C VAL A 695 -24.21 3.96 -15.17
N PHE A 696 -23.61 5.09 -15.56
CA PHE A 696 -23.68 5.58 -16.94
C PHE A 696 -22.96 4.66 -17.92
N ALA A 697 -21.80 4.12 -17.54
CA ALA A 697 -21.09 3.13 -18.36
C ALA A 697 -21.87 1.81 -18.46
N LEU A 698 -22.56 1.39 -17.41
CA LEU A 698 -23.50 0.26 -17.44
C LEU A 698 -24.69 0.51 -18.38
N PHE A 699 -25.34 1.66 -18.30
CA PHE A 699 -26.42 2.00 -19.22
C PHE A 699 -25.92 2.16 -20.67
N ALA A 700 -24.74 2.75 -20.90
CA ALA A 700 -24.13 2.82 -22.22
C ALA A 700 -23.87 1.41 -22.78
N GLY A 701 -23.25 0.53 -21.99
CA GLY A 701 -22.97 -0.87 -22.36
C GLY A 701 -24.23 -1.69 -22.61
N PHE A 702 -25.27 -1.52 -21.77
CA PHE A 702 -26.56 -2.17 -21.97
C PHE A 702 -27.21 -1.71 -23.29
N HIS A 703 -27.38 -0.40 -23.52
CA HIS A 703 -27.96 0.10 -24.77
C HIS A 703 -27.09 -0.19 -26.01
N TYR A 704 -25.80 -0.50 -25.84
CA TYR A 704 -24.90 -0.93 -26.92
C TYR A 704 -25.02 -2.43 -27.23
N TRP A 705 -25.16 -3.29 -26.22
CA TRP A 705 -25.12 -4.75 -26.37
C TRP A 705 -26.48 -5.46 -26.25
N VAL A 706 -27.54 -4.82 -25.75
CA VAL A 706 -28.89 -5.42 -25.59
C VAL A 706 -29.41 -6.10 -26.86
N GLY A 707 -29.19 -5.50 -28.04
CA GLY A 707 -29.55 -6.10 -29.33
C GLY A 707 -28.77 -7.39 -29.66
N LYS A 708 -27.54 -7.53 -29.16
CA LYS A 708 -26.71 -8.74 -29.29
C LYS A 708 -27.04 -9.79 -28.23
N ILE A 709 -27.48 -9.36 -27.04
CA ILE A 709 -27.84 -10.23 -25.91
C ILE A 709 -29.21 -10.89 -26.13
N PHE A 710 -30.23 -10.11 -26.49
CA PHE A 710 -31.62 -10.56 -26.58
C PHE A 710 -32.17 -10.70 -28.02
N GLY A 711 -31.39 -10.32 -29.04
CA GLY A 711 -31.84 -10.34 -30.44
C GLY A 711 -32.93 -9.32 -30.77
N ARG A 712 -33.20 -8.35 -29.89
CA ARG A 712 -34.24 -7.31 -30.04
C ARG A 712 -33.66 -5.93 -29.73
N THR A 713 -34.05 -4.93 -30.51
CA THR A 713 -33.72 -3.52 -30.28
C THR A 713 -34.73 -2.86 -29.33
N TYR A 714 -34.32 -1.77 -28.68
CA TYR A 714 -35.19 -0.89 -27.91
C TYR A 714 -35.70 0.27 -28.78
N PRO A 715 -36.82 0.92 -28.44
CA PRO A 715 -37.23 2.17 -29.05
C PRO A 715 -36.24 3.29 -28.70
N GLU A 716 -35.51 3.78 -29.71
CA GLU A 716 -34.45 4.80 -29.52
C GLU A 716 -34.98 6.06 -28.81
N THR A 717 -36.19 6.52 -29.14
CA THR A 717 -36.83 7.68 -28.46
C THR A 717 -36.95 7.49 -26.95
N LEU A 718 -37.31 6.28 -26.49
CA LEU A 718 -37.39 5.98 -25.06
C LEU A 718 -36.00 5.89 -24.42
N GLY A 719 -35.00 5.38 -25.16
CA GLY A 719 -33.59 5.39 -24.73
C GLY A 719 -33.06 6.81 -24.52
N GLN A 720 -33.37 7.74 -25.43
CA GLN A 720 -32.99 9.15 -25.31
C GLN A 720 -33.75 9.86 -24.18
N ILE A 721 -35.05 9.59 -24.00
CA ILE A 721 -35.82 10.11 -22.85
C ILE A 721 -35.23 9.60 -21.52
N HIS A 722 -34.90 8.31 -21.43
CA HIS A 722 -34.24 7.73 -20.26
C HIS A 722 -32.88 8.39 -19.97
N PHE A 723 -32.08 8.66 -21.00
CA PHE A 723 -30.83 9.43 -20.86
C PHE A 723 -31.09 10.83 -20.28
N TRP A 724 -31.99 11.63 -20.88
CA TRP A 724 -32.20 13.02 -20.46
C TRP A 724 -32.82 13.14 -19.06
N ILE A 725 -33.78 12.28 -18.71
CA ILE A 725 -34.36 12.22 -17.36
C ILE A 725 -33.26 11.90 -16.33
N THR A 726 -32.40 10.91 -16.62
CA THR A 726 -31.29 10.53 -15.74
C THR A 726 -30.26 11.66 -15.60
N PHE A 727 -29.83 12.26 -16.71
CA PHE A 727 -28.84 13.33 -16.76
C PHE A 727 -29.29 14.58 -15.98
N PHE A 728 -30.49 15.10 -16.27
CA PHE A 728 -31.01 16.29 -15.57
C PHE A 728 -31.45 15.98 -14.13
N GLY A 729 -32.00 14.79 -13.87
CA GLY A 729 -32.41 14.37 -12.52
C GLY A 729 -31.23 14.28 -11.55
N LEU A 730 -30.12 13.67 -11.98
CA LEU A 730 -28.90 13.60 -11.17
C LEU A 730 -28.21 14.96 -11.00
N SER A 731 -28.30 15.84 -12.01
CA SER A 731 -27.77 17.20 -11.94
C SER A 731 -28.58 18.12 -11.00
N ARG A 732 -29.91 17.96 -10.94
CA ARG A 732 -30.78 18.80 -10.08
C ARG A 732 -30.82 18.36 -8.62
N ARG A 733 -30.57 17.08 -8.31
CA ARG A 733 -30.59 16.48 -6.95
C ARG A 733 -29.55 17.05 -5.94
N ARG A 734 -28.82 18.13 -6.30
CA ARG A 734 -27.65 18.68 -5.59
C ARG A 734 -27.55 20.23 -5.59
N LYS A 735 -28.68 20.92 -5.80
CA LYS A 735 -28.86 22.34 -5.38
C LYS A 735 -29.65 22.45 -4.06
N ALA A 736 -29.92 21.30 -3.42
CA ALA A 736 -30.59 21.13 -2.14
C ALA A 736 -29.79 20.15 -1.25
N MET A 737 -28.47 20.16 -1.45
CA MET A 737 -27.38 19.57 -0.67
C MET A 737 -26.25 20.60 -0.71
#